data_AF-A0A229X539-F1
#
_entry.id   AF-A0A229X539-F1
#
_cell.length_a   1.000
_cell.length_b   1.000
_cell.length_c   1.000
_cell.angle_alpha   90.00
_cell.angle_beta   90.00
_cell.angle_gamma   90.00
#
_symmetry.space_group_name_H-M   'P 1'
#
loop_
_entity.id
_entity.type
_entity.pdbx_description
1 polymer ?
#
loop_
_entity_poly.entity_id
_entity_poly.type
_entity_poly.pdbx_seq_one_letter_code
_entity_poly.pdbx_strand_id
1 'polypeptide(L)'
;MGVLQNLRLWENNVTQINEYGEKVTIKVPRRMPPNPWKILRLPSAKSYGYFFIGIAAWTADGYDFNSVNLVTTQLSAKYGASLPKITLSITLTLLFRPLGAILLGMASDMWGRKWPLAINMWILAVLQIGTAYANSYAAFIGVRALFGIAMGGVWGLAAAMAMENMPTEARGLFSGILQQGYSIGYLLAAVVNITAVPNTSEGYKAIFHVGAGFSALVGLIQIFVPESTIFVDEGDKPRVSQAVRIRMFVKDLRLVCKQYWRMFSYCILLCTAFNWMSHGAQDMYSTYMKLGKGFNDTDASRATIVGQVGAVVGGTICGYYSQFLGRRLTVVLACCFGLAIIPLWSLPTAWGPLAAGNFFLQSAVNGAWGVMPVLLNEYAPPQFRGAFPGTVYQIGNMISAPAAEIQTHAATAWIKDGRPNYGQVMTITLCIVCGLVAVITACGQERLGSHFELVKRAGAEENIVREMAEMVLLDGGVAIIPASVGYGVVAIDGDALQRVFSAKQRQPHKKHAMIGSYALHRELHILPPREAGMVKLLTVDLDLPLRVVAPFHPTHPLIQKLDPDTIAQSTVDRTLAMLVNGGKFQEELSWLATEAGLLLMGSSMNLTGRGTKYLVKDVKKEIINAADIIIDYSRRVYNTPRTLLTIYNFQNIQLLQVGACYNVIQDAFKQFYGIKLPDDPGIDISGPRRKSS
;
A
#
# COMPACT_ATOMS: atom_id res chain seq x y z
N MET A 1 13.24 22.70 17.20
CA MET A 1 11.85 23.20 17.25
C MET A 1 10.76 22.10 17.25
N GLY A 2 10.99 20.88 16.73
CA GLY A 2 9.90 19.90 16.50
C GLY A 2 9.33 19.12 17.70
N VAL A 3 10.04 18.96 18.83
CA VAL A 3 9.52 18.13 19.97
C VAL A 3 8.51 18.92 20.81
N LEU A 4 8.78 20.19 21.11
CA LEU A 4 7.89 21.06 21.88
C LEU A 4 6.56 21.37 21.15
N GLN A 5 6.56 21.33 19.82
CA GLN A 5 5.36 21.54 19.01
C GLN A 5 4.40 20.33 19.08
N ASN A 6 4.93 19.11 19.25
CA ASN A 6 4.13 17.88 19.40
C ASN A 6 3.43 17.80 20.76
N LEU A 7 3.98 18.44 21.80
CA LEU A 7 3.44 18.44 23.16
C LEU A 7 2.18 19.31 23.35
N ARG A 8 1.80 20.12 22.34
CA ARG A 8 0.54 20.86 22.35
C ARG A 8 -0.62 19.95 21.96
N LEU A 9 -1.02 19.09 22.91
CA LEU A 9 -2.17 18.19 22.80
C LEU A 9 -3.48 18.91 22.42
N TRP A 10 -3.56 20.22 22.72
CA TRP A 10 -4.74 21.05 22.52
C TRP A 10 -4.83 21.71 21.12
N GLU A 11 -3.78 21.62 20.30
CA GLU A 11 -3.78 22.16 18.93
C GLU A 11 -3.72 21.01 17.90
N ASN A 12 -4.62 21.04 16.89
CA ASN A 12 -4.57 20.09 15.77
C ASN A 12 -3.51 20.56 14.75
N ASN A 13 -2.23 20.49 15.15
CA ASN A 13 -1.10 20.72 14.27
C ASN A 13 -0.85 19.43 13.46
N VAL A 14 -1.32 19.42 12.21
CA VAL A 14 -1.26 18.24 11.33
C VAL A 14 -0.01 18.31 10.48
N THR A 15 0.85 17.30 10.57
CA THR A 15 2.02 17.17 9.69
C THR A 15 1.64 16.36 8.46
N GLN A 16 1.64 16.99 7.29
CA GLN A 16 1.41 16.35 6.00
C GLN A 16 2.69 16.36 5.16
N ILE A 17 2.78 15.42 4.23
CA ILE A 17 3.83 15.44 3.20
C ILE A 17 3.17 16.09 1.98
N ASN A 18 3.72 17.22 1.51
CA ASN A 18 3.20 17.89 0.33
C ASN A 18 3.52 17.09 -0.96
N GLU A 19 3.00 17.55 -2.09
CA GLU A 19 3.25 16.95 -3.42
C GLU A 19 4.74 16.89 -3.81
N TYR A 20 5.59 17.69 -3.15
CA TYR A 20 7.05 17.73 -3.34
C TYR A 20 7.83 16.84 -2.36
N GLY A 21 7.15 16.08 -1.49
CA GLY A 21 7.79 15.21 -0.51
C GLY A 21 8.27 15.89 0.77
N GLU A 22 7.99 17.19 0.95
CA GLU A 22 8.39 17.96 2.11
C GLU A 22 7.37 17.84 3.25
N LYS A 23 7.86 17.82 4.49
CA LYS A 23 7.00 17.78 5.69
C LYS A 23 6.55 19.19 6.04
N VAL A 24 5.27 19.47 5.83
CA VAL A 24 4.63 20.74 6.20
C VAL A 24 3.69 20.50 7.37
N THR A 25 3.84 21.27 8.45
CA THR A 25 2.90 21.25 9.58
C THR A 25 1.93 22.41 9.45
N ILE A 26 0.65 22.09 9.25
CA ILE A 26 -0.44 23.06 9.15
C ILE A 26 -1.31 23.01 10.41
N LYS A 27 -1.79 24.18 10.84
CA LYS A 27 -2.76 24.27 11.95
C LYS A 27 -4.16 24.08 11.39
N VAL A 28 -4.79 22.95 11.70
CA VAL A 28 -6.15 22.64 11.26
C VAL A 28 -7.14 23.11 12.35
N PRO A 29 -8.14 23.94 12.02
CA PRO A 29 -9.13 24.36 13.01
C PRO A 29 -10.00 23.17 13.44
N ARG A 30 -10.30 23.07 14.74
CA ARG A 30 -11.22 22.06 15.27
C ARG A 30 -12.64 22.37 14.80
N ARG A 31 -13.14 21.60 13.84
CA ARG A 31 -14.54 21.66 13.40
C ARG A 31 -15.28 20.51 14.05
N MET A 32 -16.43 20.80 14.68
CA MET A 32 -17.27 19.72 15.18
C MET A 32 -17.64 18.79 14.01
N PRO A 33 -17.56 17.45 14.21
CA PRO A 33 -18.02 16.52 13.21
C PRO A 33 -19.49 16.79 12.90
N PRO A 34 -19.90 16.58 11.64
CA PRO A 34 -21.32 16.63 11.30
C PRO A 34 -22.11 15.69 12.21
N ASN A 35 -23.39 16.00 12.41
CA ASN A 35 -24.30 15.13 13.16
C ASN A 35 -24.12 13.65 12.73
N PRO A 36 -24.06 12.67 13.66
CA PRO A 36 -23.86 11.26 13.34
C PRO A 36 -24.78 10.74 12.24
N TRP A 37 -26.05 11.17 12.23
CA TRP A 37 -27.02 10.79 11.20
C TRP A 37 -26.66 11.29 9.81
N LYS A 38 -26.02 12.47 9.71
CA LYS A 38 -25.49 12.98 8.46
C LYS A 38 -24.24 12.20 8.04
N ILE A 39 -23.36 11.87 8.99
CA ILE A 39 -22.17 11.05 8.71
C ILE A 39 -22.55 9.67 8.17
N LEU A 40 -23.56 9.02 8.74
CA LEU A 40 -24.07 7.73 8.26
C LEU A 40 -24.70 7.82 6.86
N ARG A 41 -24.98 9.00 6.31
CA ARG A 41 -25.47 9.17 4.93
C ARG A 41 -24.38 9.54 3.93
N LEU A 42 -23.15 9.80 4.39
CA LEU A 42 -22.04 10.18 3.51
C LEU A 42 -21.48 9.01 2.67
N PRO A 43 -21.26 7.79 3.21
CA PRO A 43 -20.65 6.73 2.43
C PRO A 43 -21.57 6.24 1.31
N SER A 44 -20.97 5.94 0.15
CA SER A 44 -21.68 5.27 -0.95
C SER A 44 -22.07 3.84 -0.58
N ALA A 45 -23.03 3.25 -1.31
CA ALA A 45 -23.39 1.83 -1.12
C ALA A 45 -22.17 0.88 -1.29
N LYS A 46 -21.24 1.22 -2.19
CA LYS A 46 -19.99 0.46 -2.37
C LYS A 46 -19.07 0.58 -1.15
N SER A 47 -18.89 1.80 -0.63
CA SER A 47 -18.10 2.05 0.60
C SER A 47 -18.67 1.29 1.80
N TYR A 48 -20.00 1.20 1.91
CA TYR A 48 -20.66 0.37 2.90
C TYR A 48 -20.38 -1.11 2.70
N GLY A 49 -20.43 -1.63 1.47
CA GLY A 49 -20.06 -3.02 1.18
C GLY A 49 -18.64 -3.36 1.66
N TYR A 50 -17.67 -2.48 1.38
CA TYR A 50 -16.28 -2.65 1.84
C TYR A 50 -16.16 -2.55 3.37
N PHE A 51 -16.92 -1.66 4.00
CA PHE A 51 -16.95 -1.54 5.45
C PHE A 51 -17.53 -2.79 6.12
N PHE A 52 -18.68 -3.27 5.65
CA PHE A 52 -19.36 -4.42 6.22
C PHE A 52 -18.56 -5.72 6.06
N ILE A 53 -17.84 -5.88 4.95
CA ILE A 53 -16.97 -7.05 4.81
C ILE A 53 -15.73 -6.94 5.71
N GLY A 54 -15.16 -5.75 5.87
CA GLY A 54 -14.04 -5.53 6.79
C GLY A 54 -14.42 -5.80 8.24
N ILE A 55 -15.54 -5.26 8.72
CA ILE A 55 -16.02 -5.54 10.08
C ILE A 55 -16.43 -7.01 10.26
N ALA A 56 -17.01 -7.66 9.24
CA ALA A 56 -17.34 -9.08 9.31
C ALA A 56 -16.08 -9.95 9.42
N ALA A 57 -15.04 -9.68 8.63
CA ALA A 57 -13.76 -10.36 8.73
C ALA A 57 -13.10 -10.15 10.11
N TRP A 58 -13.16 -8.93 10.65
CA TRP A 58 -12.65 -8.64 11.99
C TRP A 58 -13.47 -9.31 13.11
N THR A 59 -14.78 -9.45 12.89
CA THR A 59 -15.68 -10.17 13.80
C THR A 59 -15.37 -11.67 13.78
N ALA A 60 -15.11 -12.25 12.61
CA ALA A 60 -14.69 -13.63 12.47
C ALA A 60 -13.34 -13.87 13.18
N ASP A 61 -12.38 -12.95 13.03
CA ASP A 61 -11.10 -12.99 13.75
C ASP A 61 -11.29 -13.01 15.27
N GLY A 62 -12.13 -12.12 15.80
CA GLY A 62 -12.46 -12.05 17.22
C GLY A 62 -13.16 -13.30 17.73
N TYR A 63 -14.06 -13.89 16.93
CA TYR A 63 -14.70 -15.16 17.27
C TYR A 63 -13.67 -16.30 17.33
N ASP A 64 -12.90 -16.49 16.25
CA ASP A 64 -12.02 -17.64 16.11
C ASP A 64 -10.87 -17.61 17.13
N PHE A 65 -10.34 -16.44 17.47
CA PHE A 65 -9.35 -16.29 18.54
C PHE A 65 -9.86 -16.78 19.89
N ASN A 66 -11.05 -16.32 20.27
CA ASN A 66 -11.60 -16.53 21.60
C ASN A 66 -12.21 -17.94 21.75
N SER A 67 -12.51 -18.62 20.64
CA SER A 67 -13.03 -19.99 20.64
C SER A 67 -12.18 -20.94 21.50
N VAL A 68 -10.84 -20.93 21.33
CA VAL A 68 -9.91 -21.78 22.11
C VAL A 68 -9.92 -21.42 23.59
N ASN A 69 -9.90 -20.12 23.91
CA ASN A 69 -9.90 -19.64 25.29
C ASN A 69 -11.14 -20.14 26.04
N LEU A 70 -12.32 -20.04 25.41
CA LEU A 70 -13.60 -20.44 25.97
C LEU A 70 -13.73 -21.95 26.23
N VAL A 71 -12.99 -22.79 25.49
CA VAL A 71 -13.03 -24.27 25.63
C VAL A 71 -11.73 -24.89 26.17
N THR A 72 -10.89 -24.07 26.83
CA THR A 72 -9.57 -24.48 27.33
C THR A 72 -9.63 -25.70 28.26
N THR A 73 -10.65 -25.78 29.13
CA THR A 73 -10.80 -26.88 30.10
C THR A 73 -11.19 -28.19 29.40
N GLN A 74 -12.04 -28.15 28.39
CA GLN A 74 -12.42 -29.32 27.60
C GLN A 74 -11.23 -29.83 26.76
N LEU A 75 -10.42 -28.91 26.20
CA LEU A 75 -9.19 -29.27 25.49
C LEU A 75 -8.14 -29.89 26.41
N SER A 76 -8.00 -29.38 27.64
CA SER A 76 -7.13 -29.96 28.67
C SER A 76 -7.54 -31.40 28.99
N ALA A 77 -8.84 -31.65 29.18
CA ALA A 77 -9.37 -32.99 29.40
C ALA A 77 -9.14 -33.92 28.20
N LYS A 78 -9.38 -33.44 26.96
CA LYS A 78 -9.18 -34.22 25.73
C LYS A 78 -7.74 -34.74 25.58
N TYR A 79 -6.75 -33.88 25.83
CA TYR A 79 -5.34 -34.20 25.59
C TYR A 79 -4.61 -34.70 26.84
N GLY A 80 -5.27 -34.74 28.01
CA GLY A 80 -4.62 -35.05 29.29
C GLY A 80 -3.48 -34.07 29.62
N ALA A 81 -3.55 -32.83 29.12
CA ALA A 81 -2.51 -31.82 29.25
C ALA A 81 -2.92 -30.77 30.28
N SER A 82 -1.95 -30.22 31.02
CA SER A 82 -2.23 -29.13 31.98
C SER A 82 -2.74 -27.87 31.28
N LEU A 83 -3.53 -27.05 31.99
CA LEU A 83 -4.06 -25.80 31.43
C LEU A 83 -2.97 -24.89 30.84
N PRO A 84 -1.78 -24.69 31.47
CA PRO A 84 -0.71 -23.91 30.87
C PRO A 84 -0.22 -24.45 29.51
N LYS A 85 -0.22 -25.78 29.33
CA LYS A 85 0.13 -26.39 28.03
C LYS A 85 -0.92 -26.07 26.96
N ILE A 86 -2.21 -26.05 27.31
CA ILE A 86 -3.24 -25.63 26.36
C ILE A 86 -3.10 -24.13 26.04
N THR A 87 -2.84 -23.30 27.05
CA THR A 87 -2.65 -21.85 26.87
C THR A 87 -1.42 -21.51 26.01
N LEU A 88 -0.38 -22.36 25.99
CA LEU A 88 0.75 -22.21 25.06
C LEU A 88 0.31 -22.11 23.59
N SER A 89 -0.81 -22.76 23.22
CA SER A 89 -1.36 -22.67 21.87
C SER A 89 -1.83 -21.25 21.52
N ILE A 90 -2.34 -20.50 22.50
CA ILE A 90 -2.77 -19.10 22.35
C ILE A 90 -1.53 -18.22 22.19
N THR A 91 -0.51 -18.41 23.02
CA THR A 91 0.77 -17.71 22.93
C THR A 91 1.44 -17.93 21.56
N LEU A 92 1.48 -19.19 21.09
CA LEU A 92 2.02 -19.51 19.76
C LEU A 92 1.20 -18.88 18.64
N THR A 93 -0.14 -18.89 18.76
CA THR A 93 -1.01 -18.20 17.80
C THR A 93 -0.59 -16.73 17.68
N LEU A 94 -0.44 -16.02 18.81
CA LEU A 94 -0.02 -14.60 18.83
C LEU A 94 1.41 -14.40 18.30
N LEU A 95 2.34 -15.32 18.61
CA LEU A 95 3.74 -15.27 18.17
C LEU A 95 3.88 -15.31 16.64
N PHE A 96 3.05 -16.10 15.95
CA PHE A 96 3.14 -16.27 14.50
C PHE A 96 2.31 -15.24 13.69
N ARG A 97 1.44 -14.45 14.32
CA ARG A 97 0.66 -13.40 13.64
C ARG A 97 1.49 -12.37 12.86
N PRO A 98 2.66 -11.89 13.34
CA PRO A 98 3.49 -10.96 12.56
C PRO A 98 3.88 -11.50 11.19
N LEU A 99 4.24 -12.79 11.12
CA LEU A 99 4.60 -13.43 9.86
C LEU A 99 3.43 -13.39 8.87
N GLY A 100 2.22 -13.67 9.37
CA GLY A 100 0.97 -13.53 8.64
C GLY A 100 0.71 -12.12 8.09
N ALA A 101 0.79 -11.13 8.96
CA ALA A 101 0.58 -9.73 8.60
C ALA A 101 1.56 -9.25 7.53
N ILE A 102 2.82 -9.66 7.61
CA ILE A 102 3.83 -9.32 6.61
C ILE A 102 3.47 -9.99 5.27
N LEU A 103 3.28 -11.31 5.26
CA LEU A 103 3.04 -12.07 4.02
C LEU A 103 1.74 -11.64 3.32
N LEU A 104 0.63 -11.58 4.06
CA LEU A 104 -0.69 -11.26 3.51
C LEU A 104 -0.87 -9.76 3.29
N GLY A 105 -0.23 -8.92 4.10
CA GLY A 105 -0.17 -7.48 3.88
C GLY A 105 0.58 -7.14 2.59
N MET A 106 1.76 -7.73 2.37
CA MET A 106 2.52 -7.60 1.13
C MET A 106 1.72 -8.12 -0.07
N ALA A 107 1.06 -9.28 0.08
CA ALA A 107 0.18 -9.83 -0.95
C ALA A 107 -0.93 -8.83 -1.35
N SER A 108 -1.46 -8.06 -0.39
CA SER A 108 -2.50 -7.06 -0.67
C SER A 108 -2.02 -5.80 -1.36
N ASP A 109 -0.79 -5.38 -1.07
CA ASP A 109 -0.17 -4.25 -1.77
C ASP A 109 0.19 -4.64 -3.22
N MET A 110 0.37 -5.94 -3.50
CA MET A 110 0.71 -6.46 -4.84
C MET A 110 -0.49 -6.85 -5.72
N TRP A 111 -1.48 -7.54 -5.14
CA TRP A 111 -2.60 -8.16 -5.87
C TRP A 111 -3.96 -7.53 -5.59
N GLY A 112 -4.01 -6.44 -4.80
CA GLY A 112 -5.26 -5.83 -4.36
C GLY A 112 -5.79 -6.49 -3.08
N ARG A 113 -6.90 -5.97 -2.56
CA ARG A 113 -7.41 -6.31 -1.22
C ARG A 113 -8.42 -7.46 -1.28
N LYS A 114 -9.05 -7.67 -2.45
CA LYS A 114 -10.09 -8.67 -2.64
C LYS A 114 -9.59 -10.09 -2.37
N TRP A 115 -8.64 -10.55 -3.18
CA TRP A 115 -8.22 -11.95 -3.21
C TRP A 115 -7.43 -12.38 -1.97
N PRO A 116 -6.46 -11.59 -1.45
CA PRO A 116 -5.74 -11.97 -0.24
C PRO A 116 -6.65 -12.14 0.97
N LEU A 117 -7.65 -11.26 1.15
CA LEU A 117 -8.62 -11.41 2.25
C LEU A 117 -9.52 -12.63 2.04
N ALA A 118 -10.05 -12.85 0.84
CA ALA A 118 -10.90 -14.01 0.55
C ALA A 118 -10.17 -15.33 0.84
N ILE A 119 -8.97 -15.49 0.28
CA ILE A 119 -8.14 -16.69 0.46
C ILE A 119 -7.81 -16.89 1.94
N ASN A 120 -7.45 -15.81 2.65
CA ASN A 120 -7.12 -15.90 4.07
C ASN A 120 -8.31 -16.39 4.92
N MET A 121 -9.52 -15.90 4.65
CA MET A 121 -10.74 -16.33 5.35
C MET A 121 -11.03 -17.83 5.13
N TRP A 122 -10.82 -18.34 3.92
CA TRP A 122 -10.95 -19.77 3.63
C TRP A 122 -9.87 -20.61 4.32
N ILE A 123 -8.63 -20.13 4.37
CA ILE A 123 -7.54 -20.80 5.11
C ILE A 123 -7.91 -20.89 6.60
N LEU A 124 -8.41 -19.80 7.20
CA LEU A 124 -8.85 -19.81 8.60
C LEU A 124 -9.97 -20.82 8.84
N ALA A 125 -10.96 -20.88 7.96
CA ALA A 125 -12.05 -21.85 8.07
C ALA A 125 -11.53 -23.29 8.08
N VAL A 126 -10.60 -23.64 7.18
CA VAL A 126 -9.98 -24.98 7.13
C VAL A 126 -9.16 -25.27 8.38
N LEU A 127 -8.35 -24.32 8.85
CA LEU A 127 -7.53 -24.49 10.06
C LEU A 127 -8.38 -24.58 11.33
N GLN A 128 -9.56 -23.96 11.35
CA GLN A 128 -10.50 -24.04 12.45
C GLN A 128 -11.13 -25.44 12.53
N ILE A 129 -11.52 -26.04 11.40
CA ILE A 129 -11.88 -27.46 11.33
C ILE A 129 -10.69 -28.35 11.76
N GLY A 130 -9.49 -28.05 11.28
CA GLY A 130 -8.26 -28.76 11.68
C GLY A 130 -8.04 -28.73 13.20
N THR A 131 -8.40 -27.63 13.87
CA THR A 131 -8.32 -27.49 15.33
C THR A 131 -9.33 -28.41 16.04
N ALA A 132 -10.56 -28.51 15.54
CA ALA A 132 -11.61 -29.36 16.11
C ALA A 132 -11.22 -30.85 16.09
N TYR A 133 -10.59 -31.29 14.99
CA TYR A 133 -10.27 -32.70 14.71
C TYR A 133 -8.81 -33.09 14.94
N ALA A 134 -7.99 -32.22 15.55
CA ALA A 134 -6.61 -32.57 15.89
C ALA A 134 -6.55 -33.75 16.88
N ASN A 135 -5.94 -34.87 16.47
CA ASN A 135 -5.93 -36.13 17.24
C ASN A 135 -4.84 -36.21 18.31
N SER A 136 -3.83 -35.34 18.26
CA SER A 136 -2.75 -35.28 19.26
C SER A 136 -2.50 -33.84 19.69
N TYR A 137 -1.92 -33.65 20.89
CA TYR A 137 -1.52 -32.34 21.37
C TYR A 137 -0.51 -31.66 20.42
N ALA A 138 0.43 -32.41 19.87
CA ALA A 138 1.40 -31.89 18.91
C ALA A 138 0.72 -31.40 17.62
N ALA A 139 -0.24 -32.17 17.08
CA ALA A 139 -1.01 -31.75 15.91
C ALA A 139 -1.86 -30.51 16.21
N PHE A 140 -2.48 -30.44 17.39
CA PHE A 140 -3.22 -29.26 17.84
C PHE A 140 -2.32 -28.02 17.86
N ILE A 141 -1.16 -28.09 18.50
CA ILE A 141 -0.20 -26.97 18.53
C ILE A 141 0.27 -26.57 17.13
N GLY A 142 0.57 -27.54 16.25
CA GLY A 142 0.97 -27.26 14.87
C GLY A 142 -0.11 -26.53 14.07
N VAL A 143 -1.36 -26.98 14.15
CA VAL A 143 -2.50 -26.29 13.51
C VAL A 143 -2.67 -24.89 14.09
N ARG A 144 -2.52 -24.70 15.40
CA ARG A 144 -2.62 -23.38 16.04
C ARG A 144 -1.50 -22.41 15.64
N ALA A 145 -0.28 -22.92 15.41
CA ALA A 145 0.80 -22.10 14.86
C ALA A 145 0.48 -21.62 13.43
N LEU A 146 0.02 -22.52 12.55
CA LEU A 146 -0.42 -22.16 11.19
C LEU A 146 -1.62 -21.20 11.21
N PHE A 147 -2.55 -21.43 12.15
CA PHE A 147 -3.69 -20.56 12.38
C PHE A 147 -3.23 -19.15 12.74
N GLY A 148 -2.22 -19.01 13.59
CA GLY A 148 -1.58 -17.72 13.91
C GLY A 148 -1.08 -16.97 12.68
N ILE A 149 -0.43 -17.66 11.73
CA ILE A 149 0.02 -17.06 10.47
C ILE A 149 -1.18 -16.55 9.65
N ALA A 150 -2.21 -17.37 9.44
CA ALA A 150 -3.40 -16.91 8.67
C ALA A 150 -4.10 -15.73 9.37
N MET A 151 -4.30 -15.85 10.69
CA MET A 151 -4.97 -14.86 11.52
C MET A 151 -4.24 -13.51 11.55
N GLY A 152 -2.91 -13.52 11.41
CA GLY A 152 -2.09 -12.32 11.37
C GLY A 152 -2.50 -11.33 10.29
N GLY A 153 -2.90 -11.83 9.12
CA GLY A 153 -3.26 -10.98 7.98
C GLY A 153 -4.63 -10.31 8.08
N VAL A 154 -5.53 -10.78 8.94
CA VAL A 154 -6.95 -10.36 8.91
C VAL A 154 -7.12 -8.89 9.25
N TRP A 155 -6.55 -8.43 10.37
CA TRP A 155 -6.77 -7.07 10.84
C TRP A 155 -6.30 -6.01 9.84
N GLY A 156 -5.10 -6.16 9.28
CA GLY A 156 -4.54 -5.22 8.31
C GLY A 156 -5.37 -5.14 7.03
N LEU A 157 -5.75 -6.30 6.49
CA LEU A 157 -6.58 -6.39 5.29
C LEU A 157 -8.00 -5.85 5.51
N ALA A 158 -8.62 -6.20 6.64
CA ALA A 158 -9.94 -5.74 7.02
C ALA A 158 -9.97 -4.22 7.25
N ALA A 159 -8.96 -3.69 7.95
CA ALA A 159 -8.83 -2.26 8.18
C ALA A 159 -8.61 -1.48 6.89
N ALA A 160 -7.72 -1.96 6.01
CA ALA A 160 -7.52 -1.34 4.70
C ALA A 160 -8.83 -1.36 3.88
N MET A 161 -9.49 -2.52 3.78
CA MET A 161 -10.75 -2.66 3.03
C MET A 161 -11.83 -1.70 3.53
N ALA A 162 -12.02 -1.62 4.86
CA ALA A 162 -13.05 -0.79 5.46
C ALA A 162 -12.75 0.72 5.41
N MET A 163 -11.49 1.13 5.52
CA MET A 163 -11.11 2.53 5.76
C MET A 163 -10.65 3.26 4.50
N GLU A 164 -10.07 2.57 3.51
CA GLU A 164 -9.50 3.21 2.31
C GLU A 164 -10.55 4.00 1.50
N ASN A 165 -11.77 3.46 1.39
CA ASN A 165 -12.85 4.04 0.59
C ASN A 165 -13.86 4.86 1.43
N MET A 166 -13.51 5.13 2.69
CA MET A 166 -14.38 5.86 3.62
C MET A 166 -14.13 7.37 3.50
N PRO A 167 -15.19 8.21 3.36
CA PRO A 167 -15.06 9.65 3.35
C PRO A 167 -14.33 10.17 4.59
N THR A 168 -13.46 11.16 4.42
CA THR A 168 -12.55 11.66 5.47
C THR A 168 -13.28 12.09 6.75
N GLU A 169 -14.47 12.65 6.62
CA GLU A 169 -15.33 13.08 7.73
C GLU A 169 -15.94 11.90 8.51
N ALA A 170 -16.13 10.76 7.85
CA ALA A 170 -16.73 9.56 8.41
C ALA A 170 -15.69 8.63 9.06
N ARG A 171 -14.41 8.74 8.68
CA ARG A 171 -13.33 7.84 9.13
C ARG A 171 -13.24 7.69 10.65
N GLY A 172 -13.43 8.76 11.42
CA GLY A 172 -13.41 8.66 12.89
C GLY A 172 -14.47 7.70 13.44
N LEU A 173 -15.74 7.93 13.11
CA LEU A 173 -16.87 7.11 13.57
C LEU A 173 -16.74 5.66 13.08
N PHE A 174 -16.48 5.47 11.79
CA PHE A 174 -16.39 4.13 11.20
C PHE A 174 -15.15 3.36 11.68
N SER A 175 -14.02 4.01 11.96
CA SER A 175 -12.88 3.40 12.65
C SER A 175 -13.29 2.89 14.03
N GLY A 176 -14.03 3.71 14.77
CA GLY A 176 -14.59 3.36 16.08
C GLY A 176 -15.40 2.07 16.00
N ILE A 177 -16.38 2.04 15.10
CA ILE A 177 -17.29 0.89 14.87
C ILE A 177 -16.52 -0.34 14.39
N LEU A 178 -15.61 -0.17 13.42
CA LEU A 178 -14.82 -1.25 12.84
C LEU A 178 -14.09 -2.04 13.92
N GLN A 179 -13.38 -1.34 14.81
CA GLN A 179 -12.58 -1.98 15.84
C GLN A 179 -13.44 -2.84 16.79
N GLN A 180 -14.71 -2.48 16.98
CA GLN A 180 -15.65 -3.22 17.84
C GLN A 180 -16.11 -4.55 17.24
N GLY A 181 -15.81 -4.83 15.96
CA GLY A 181 -16.00 -6.15 15.37
C GLY A 181 -15.39 -7.26 16.24
N TYR A 182 -14.22 -7.02 16.84
CA TYR A 182 -13.60 -7.98 17.76
C TYR A 182 -14.47 -8.29 18.99
N SER A 183 -14.99 -7.26 19.66
CA SER A 183 -15.88 -7.44 20.81
C SER A 183 -17.19 -8.11 20.43
N ILE A 184 -17.73 -7.82 19.24
CA ILE A 184 -18.90 -8.53 18.69
C ILE A 184 -18.56 -10.00 18.48
N GLY A 185 -17.40 -10.31 17.90
CA GLY A 185 -16.92 -11.68 17.68
C GLY A 185 -16.76 -12.47 18.97
N TYR A 186 -16.18 -11.84 20.00
CA TYR A 186 -16.09 -12.41 21.35
C TYR A 186 -17.48 -12.75 21.90
N LEU A 187 -18.42 -11.81 21.82
CA LEU A 187 -19.78 -12.02 22.33
C LEU A 187 -20.49 -13.17 21.60
N LEU A 188 -20.35 -13.25 20.28
CA LEU A 188 -20.88 -14.36 19.49
C LEU A 188 -20.27 -15.70 19.93
N ALA A 189 -18.95 -15.76 20.13
CA ALA A 189 -18.26 -16.96 20.60
C ALA A 189 -18.73 -17.38 22.01
N ALA A 190 -18.91 -16.41 22.92
CA ALA A 190 -19.42 -16.67 24.26
C ALA A 190 -20.86 -17.20 24.24
N VAL A 191 -21.73 -16.65 23.40
CA VAL A 191 -23.10 -17.14 23.21
C VAL A 191 -23.09 -18.58 22.67
N VAL A 192 -22.28 -18.87 21.65
CA VAL A 192 -22.15 -20.23 21.11
C VAL A 192 -21.60 -21.20 22.16
N ASN A 193 -20.65 -20.78 22.99
CA ASN A 193 -20.10 -21.60 24.07
C ASN A 193 -21.14 -21.95 25.15
N ILE A 194 -22.03 -21.01 25.49
CA ILE A 194 -23.06 -21.25 26.52
C ILE A 194 -24.26 -22.03 25.95
N THR A 195 -24.49 -21.97 24.63
CA THR A 195 -25.67 -22.57 23.98
C THR A 195 -25.34 -23.83 23.20
N ALA A 196 -24.50 -23.77 22.17
CA ALA A 196 -24.27 -24.90 21.26
C ALA A 196 -23.37 -25.98 21.89
N VAL A 197 -22.30 -25.59 22.60
CA VAL A 197 -21.35 -26.53 23.19
C VAL A 197 -22.00 -27.52 24.17
N PRO A 198 -22.86 -27.11 25.13
CA PRO A 198 -23.51 -28.06 26.03
C PRO A 198 -24.69 -28.83 25.39
N ASN A 199 -25.31 -28.30 24.34
CA ASN A 199 -26.56 -28.86 23.77
C ASN A 199 -26.34 -29.72 22.52
N THR A 200 -25.11 -29.89 22.04
CA THR A 200 -24.80 -30.70 20.86
C THR A 200 -23.99 -31.94 21.22
N SER A 201 -24.20 -33.02 20.49
CA SER A 201 -23.44 -34.28 20.66
C SER A 201 -21.94 -34.12 20.36
N GLU A 202 -21.56 -33.07 19.62
CA GLU A 202 -20.18 -32.75 19.27
C GLU A 202 -19.41 -32.01 20.38
N GLY A 203 -20.11 -31.54 21.42
CA GLY A 203 -19.51 -30.85 22.56
C GLY A 203 -18.72 -29.61 22.17
N TYR A 204 -17.46 -29.53 22.61
CA TYR A 204 -16.59 -28.37 22.35
C TYR A 204 -16.27 -28.17 20.84
N LYS A 205 -16.50 -29.16 19.97
CA LYS A 205 -16.24 -29.02 18.53
C LYS A 205 -17.22 -28.07 17.83
N ALA A 206 -18.43 -27.93 18.37
CA ALA A 206 -19.46 -27.06 17.79
C ALA A 206 -19.00 -25.61 17.65
N ILE A 207 -18.23 -25.09 18.62
CA ILE A 207 -17.72 -23.72 18.55
C ILE A 207 -16.77 -23.50 17.37
N PHE A 208 -15.98 -24.52 17.01
CA PHE A 208 -15.06 -24.47 15.89
C PHE A 208 -15.78 -24.61 14.54
N HIS A 209 -16.83 -25.43 14.46
CA HIS A 209 -17.64 -25.57 13.25
C HIS A 209 -18.38 -24.28 12.89
N VAL A 210 -18.97 -23.61 13.89
CA VAL A 210 -19.62 -22.32 13.69
C VAL A 210 -18.61 -21.25 13.27
N GLY A 211 -17.43 -21.22 13.89
CA GLY A 211 -16.35 -20.31 13.49
C GLY A 211 -15.88 -20.55 12.05
N ALA A 212 -15.64 -21.81 11.69
CA ALA A 212 -15.26 -22.18 10.33
C ALA A 212 -16.32 -21.77 9.30
N GLY A 213 -17.60 -22.00 9.59
CA GLY A 213 -18.70 -21.56 8.74
C GLY A 213 -18.78 -20.05 8.58
N PHE A 214 -18.56 -19.31 9.67
CA PHE A 214 -18.57 -17.84 9.63
C PHE A 214 -17.39 -17.29 8.80
N SER A 215 -16.17 -17.77 9.04
CA SER A 215 -14.98 -17.40 8.27
C SER A 215 -15.14 -17.76 6.79
N ALA A 216 -15.63 -18.96 6.47
CA ALA A 216 -15.91 -19.37 5.08
C ALA A 216 -16.96 -18.48 4.39
N LEU A 217 -18.03 -18.11 5.10
CA LEU A 217 -19.07 -17.23 4.59
C LEU A 217 -18.53 -15.83 4.26
N VAL A 218 -17.71 -15.25 5.15
CA VAL A 218 -17.03 -13.97 4.87
C VAL A 218 -16.13 -14.09 3.65
N GLY A 219 -15.35 -15.17 3.56
CA GLY A 219 -14.51 -15.47 2.39
C GLY A 219 -15.31 -15.59 1.10
N LEU A 220 -16.49 -16.23 1.13
CA LEU A 220 -17.39 -16.37 -0.02
C LEU A 220 -17.96 -15.01 -0.45
N ILE A 221 -18.46 -14.20 0.48
CA ILE A 221 -19.02 -12.88 0.18
C ILE A 221 -17.93 -11.98 -0.42
N GLN A 222 -16.71 -12.02 0.11
CA GLN A 222 -15.56 -11.25 -0.38
C GLN A 222 -15.24 -11.52 -1.86
N ILE A 223 -15.50 -12.74 -2.37
CA ILE A 223 -15.31 -13.08 -3.80
C ILE A 223 -16.27 -12.28 -4.70
N PHE A 224 -17.45 -11.91 -4.20
CA PHE A 224 -18.43 -11.13 -4.96
C PHE A 224 -18.25 -9.61 -4.81
N VAL A 225 -17.52 -9.17 -3.79
CA VAL A 225 -17.21 -7.75 -3.58
C VAL A 225 -16.20 -7.28 -4.66
N PRO A 226 -16.43 -6.12 -5.30
CA PRO A 226 -15.47 -5.55 -6.26
C PRO A 226 -14.14 -5.16 -5.59
N GLU A 227 -13.08 -5.04 -6.36
CA GLU A 227 -11.77 -4.60 -5.84
C GLU A 227 -11.81 -3.12 -5.43
N SER A 228 -10.96 -2.71 -4.48
CA SER A 228 -10.94 -1.32 -4.00
C SER A 228 -10.68 -0.34 -5.15
N THR A 229 -11.41 0.78 -5.19
CA THR A 229 -11.37 1.71 -6.32
C THR A 229 -9.97 2.29 -6.54
N ILE A 230 -9.23 2.50 -5.45
CA ILE A 230 -7.84 2.95 -5.48
C ILE A 230 -6.93 1.97 -6.23
N PHE A 231 -7.17 0.66 -6.13
CA PHE A 231 -6.39 -0.34 -6.86
C PHE A 231 -6.88 -0.49 -8.31
N VAL A 232 -8.18 -0.32 -8.57
CA VAL A 232 -8.75 -0.34 -9.93
C VAL A 232 -8.23 0.83 -10.77
N ASP A 233 -8.09 2.02 -10.19
CA ASP A 233 -7.51 3.19 -10.86
C ASP A 233 -6.01 3.01 -11.16
N GLU A 234 -5.33 2.04 -10.53
CA GLU A 234 -3.97 1.61 -10.90
C GLU A 234 -3.94 0.55 -12.03
N GLY A 235 -5.09 -0.01 -12.40
CA GLY A 235 -5.22 -1.03 -13.45
C GLY A 235 -4.92 -0.52 -14.87
N ASP A 236 -4.93 0.80 -15.07
CA ASP A 236 -4.56 1.47 -16.33
C ASP A 236 -3.03 1.70 -16.47
N LYS A 237 -2.24 1.26 -15.48
CA LYS A 237 -0.76 1.36 -15.51
C LYS A 237 -0.13 0.19 -16.27
N PRO A 238 1.07 0.38 -16.89
CA PRO A 238 1.68 -0.61 -17.77
C PRO A 238 1.76 -2.01 -17.16
N ARG A 239 1.47 -3.03 -17.98
CA ARG A 239 1.57 -4.45 -17.60
C ARG A 239 3.04 -4.85 -17.45
N VAL A 240 3.58 -4.67 -16.25
CA VAL A 240 4.92 -5.11 -15.86
C VAL A 240 4.93 -6.61 -15.56
N SER A 241 5.97 -7.32 -15.99
CA SER A 241 6.21 -8.74 -15.63
C SER A 241 6.18 -8.93 -14.10
N GLN A 242 5.60 -10.05 -13.64
CA GLN A 242 5.43 -10.35 -12.23
C GLN A 242 6.75 -10.41 -11.46
N ALA A 243 7.83 -10.89 -12.09
CA ALA A 243 9.16 -10.95 -11.50
C ALA A 243 9.75 -9.55 -11.21
N VAL A 244 9.50 -8.60 -12.11
CA VAL A 244 9.95 -7.20 -11.96
C VAL A 244 9.16 -6.50 -10.87
N ARG A 245 7.84 -6.72 -10.78
CA ARG A 245 7.02 -6.22 -9.65
C ARG A 245 7.54 -6.68 -8.29
N ILE A 246 7.91 -7.95 -8.17
CA ILE A 246 8.47 -8.51 -6.91
C ILE A 246 9.81 -7.86 -6.56
N ARG A 247 10.73 -7.71 -7.53
CA ARG A 247 12.04 -7.08 -7.27
C ARG A 247 11.91 -5.62 -6.86
N MET A 248 11.07 -4.86 -7.55
CA MET A 248 10.81 -3.45 -7.20
C MET A 248 10.23 -3.33 -5.80
N PHE A 249 9.25 -4.19 -5.47
CA PHE A 249 8.66 -4.23 -4.14
C PHE A 249 9.69 -4.50 -3.02
N VAL A 250 10.62 -5.44 -3.23
CA VAL A 250 11.68 -5.75 -2.25
C VAL A 250 12.64 -4.57 -2.06
N LYS A 251 12.98 -3.87 -3.14
CA LYS A 251 13.82 -2.66 -3.09
C LYS A 251 13.11 -1.52 -2.36
N ASP A 252 11.85 -1.28 -2.67
CA ASP A 252 10.99 -0.27 -2.01
C ASP A 252 10.82 -0.57 -0.53
N LEU A 253 10.65 -1.85 -0.16
CA LEU A 253 10.53 -2.28 1.22
C LEU A 253 11.79 -1.95 2.01
N ARG A 254 12.97 -2.24 1.43
CA ARG A 254 14.26 -1.90 2.06
C ARG A 254 14.44 -0.40 2.23
N LEU A 255 14.05 0.38 1.22
CA LEU A 255 14.17 1.84 1.24
C LEU A 255 13.20 2.48 2.25
N VAL A 256 11.94 2.02 2.27
CA VAL A 256 10.93 2.48 3.22
C VAL A 256 11.28 2.07 4.64
N CYS A 257 11.76 0.85 4.88
CA CYS A 257 12.26 0.47 6.19
C CYS A 257 13.40 1.40 6.64
N LYS A 258 14.36 1.74 5.76
CA LYS A 258 15.46 2.65 6.10
C LYS A 258 15.00 4.10 6.31
N GLN A 259 14.01 4.57 5.56
CA GLN A 259 13.53 5.96 5.63
C GLN A 259 12.53 6.18 6.77
N TYR A 260 11.66 5.21 7.04
CA TYR A 260 10.55 5.30 7.98
C TYR A 260 10.75 4.48 9.27
N TRP A 261 11.95 3.93 9.53
CA TRP A 261 12.21 3.08 10.71
C TRP A 261 11.75 3.73 12.03
N ARG A 262 11.97 5.05 12.21
CA ARG A 262 11.55 5.76 13.43
C ARG A 262 10.03 5.70 13.65
N MET A 263 9.27 5.77 12.56
CA MET A 263 7.81 5.68 12.60
C MET A 263 7.33 4.26 12.80
N PHE A 264 7.98 3.28 12.16
CA PHE A 264 7.75 1.86 12.42
C PHE A 264 7.98 1.53 13.90
N SER A 265 9.14 1.89 14.46
CA SER A 265 9.47 1.67 15.86
C SER A 265 8.47 2.37 16.79
N TYR A 266 8.09 3.61 16.49
CA TYR A 266 7.05 4.32 17.24
C TYR A 266 5.71 3.58 17.23
N CYS A 267 5.22 3.16 16.06
CA CYS A 267 3.94 2.47 15.93
C CYS A 267 3.97 1.07 16.56
N ILE A 268 5.10 0.36 16.49
CA ILE A 268 5.29 -0.94 17.18
C ILE A 268 5.21 -0.74 18.70
N LEU A 269 5.93 0.26 19.25
CA LEU A 269 5.87 0.57 20.68
C LEU A 269 4.45 0.98 21.11
N LEU A 270 3.77 1.80 20.30
CA LEU A 270 2.40 2.21 20.54
C LEU A 270 1.45 1.00 20.54
N CYS A 271 1.49 0.15 19.50
CA CYS A 271 0.68 -1.06 19.41
C CYS A 271 0.98 -2.04 20.54
N THR A 272 2.25 -2.17 20.94
CA THR A 272 2.65 -3.00 22.09
C THR A 272 1.96 -2.53 23.37
N ALA A 273 2.02 -1.22 23.66
CA ALA A 273 1.39 -0.64 24.85
C ALA A 273 -0.14 -0.80 24.82
N PHE A 274 -0.75 -0.57 23.66
CA PHE A 274 -2.19 -0.75 23.44
C PHE A 274 -2.65 -2.20 23.63
N ASN A 275 -1.91 -3.17 23.09
CA ASN A 275 -2.24 -4.59 23.27
C ASN A 275 -2.05 -5.03 24.72
N TRP A 276 -0.99 -4.58 25.40
CA TRP A 276 -0.83 -4.79 26.84
C TRP A 276 -1.99 -4.20 27.66
N MET A 277 -2.50 -3.02 27.28
CA MET A 277 -3.65 -2.39 27.93
C MET A 277 -4.93 -3.25 27.82
N SER A 278 -5.19 -3.85 26.65
CA SER A 278 -6.36 -4.71 26.48
C SER A 278 -6.20 -6.09 27.11
N HIS A 279 -5.09 -6.79 26.83
CA HIS A 279 -4.83 -8.10 27.44
C HIS A 279 -4.78 -8.01 28.97
N GLY A 280 -4.18 -6.94 29.50
CA GLY A 280 -4.09 -6.70 30.94
C GLY A 280 -5.43 -6.38 31.62
N ALA A 281 -6.44 -5.92 30.88
CA ALA A 281 -7.77 -5.57 31.39
C ALA A 281 -8.85 -6.62 31.10
N GLN A 282 -8.72 -7.43 30.04
CA GLN A 282 -9.78 -8.31 29.54
C GLN A 282 -9.53 -9.79 29.85
N ASP A 283 -8.33 -10.30 29.53
CA ASP A 283 -8.10 -11.74 29.43
C ASP A 283 -8.37 -12.47 30.75
N MET A 284 -7.83 -11.92 31.85
CA MET A 284 -7.94 -12.52 33.17
C MET A 284 -9.12 -11.97 33.99
N TYR A 285 -10.00 -11.14 33.42
CA TYR A 285 -11.10 -10.54 34.20
C TYR A 285 -12.10 -11.58 34.70
N SER A 286 -12.47 -12.55 33.87
CA SER A 286 -13.32 -13.67 34.28
C SER A 286 -12.67 -14.49 35.40
N THR A 287 -11.37 -14.76 35.29
CA THR A 287 -10.58 -15.45 36.31
C THR A 287 -10.51 -14.65 37.61
N TYR A 288 -10.34 -13.34 37.54
CA TYR A 288 -10.37 -12.44 38.70
C TYR A 288 -11.72 -12.47 39.42
N MET A 289 -12.83 -12.46 38.67
CA MET A 289 -14.17 -12.57 39.26
C MET A 289 -14.35 -13.89 40.01
N LYS A 290 -13.85 -15.01 39.46
CA LYS A 290 -13.95 -16.34 40.06
C LYS A 290 -12.97 -16.56 41.21
N LEU A 291 -11.68 -16.48 40.93
CA LEU A 291 -10.61 -16.84 41.87
C LEU A 291 -10.28 -15.70 42.83
N GLY A 292 -10.37 -14.44 42.39
CA GLY A 292 -10.11 -13.28 43.25
C GLY A 292 -11.32 -12.93 44.12
N LYS A 293 -12.50 -12.81 43.50
CA LYS A 293 -13.73 -12.36 44.20
C LYS A 293 -14.66 -13.49 44.63
N GLY A 294 -14.55 -14.70 44.09
CA GLY A 294 -15.36 -15.85 44.50
C GLY A 294 -16.73 -15.96 43.82
N PHE A 295 -16.94 -15.26 42.69
CA PHE A 295 -18.17 -15.38 41.91
C PHE A 295 -18.23 -16.70 41.14
N ASN A 296 -19.44 -17.16 40.83
CA ASN A 296 -19.65 -18.33 39.97
C ASN A 296 -19.34 -18.02 38.48
N ASP A 297 -19.32 -19.06 37.66
CA ASP A 297 -19.02 -18.95 36.22
C ASP A 297 -20.02 -18.07 35.45
N THR A 298 -21.29 -18.10 35.84
CA THR A 298 -22.36 -17.35 35.18
C THR A 298 -22.21 -15.85 35.42
N ASP A 299 -21.95 -15.45 36.67
CA ASP A 299 -21.80 -14.06 37.06
C ASP A 299 -20.52 -13.44 36.51
N ALA A 300 -19.42 -14.20 36.47
CA ALA A 300 -18.19 -13.79 35.80
C ALA A 300 -18.41 -13.56 34.30
N SER A 301 -19.12 -14.49 33.63
CA SER A 301 -19.44 -14.37 32.20
C SER A 301 -20.34 -13.16 31.92
N ARG A 302 -21.38 -12.93 32.75
CA ARG A 302 -22.26 -11.75 32.65
C ARG A 302 -21.48 -10.44 32.82
N ALA A 303 -20.56 -10.37 33.77
CA ALA A 303 -19.73 -9.18 33.97
C ALA A 303 -18.82 -8.89 32.76
N THR A 304 -18.27 -9.94 32.14
CA THR A 304 -17.50 -9.81 30.89
C THR A 304 -18.36 -9.32 29.73
N ILE A 305 -19.59 -9.85 29.58
CA ILE A 305 -20.55 -9.37 28.56
C ILE A 305 -20.84 -7.88 28.75
N VAL A 306 -21.12 -7.44 29.98
CA VAL A 306 -21.32 -6.02 30.32
C VAL A 306 -20.10 -5.18 29.93
N GLY A 307 -18.88 -5.68 30.18
CA GLY A 307 -17.64 -5.06 29.72
C GLY A 307 -17.56 -4.90 28.20
N GLN A 308 -17.92 -5.94 27.43
CA GLN A 308 -17.91 -5.88 25.98
C GLN A 308 -18.97 -4.93 25.41
N VAL A 309 -20.11 -4.76 26.07
CA VAL A 309 -21.07 -3.71 25.70
C VAL A 309 -20.45 -2.33 25.92
N GLY A 310 -19.78 -2.13 27.05
CA GLY A 310 -19.00 -0.91 27.31
C GLY A 310 -17.94 -0.66 26.24
N ALA A 311 -17.23 -1.71 25.82
CA ALA A 311 -16.25 -1.63 24.74
C ALA A 311 -16.86 -1.03 23.47
N VAL A 312 -17.99 -1.60 23.02
CA VAL A 312 -18.69 -1.16 21.80
C VAL A 312 -19.10 0.31 21.89
N VAL A 313 -19.67 0.71 23.03
CA VAL A 313 -20.13 2.08 23.28
C VAL A 313 -18.96 3.05 23.28
N GLY A 314 -17.93 2.77 24.07
CA GLY A 314 -16.75 3.64 24.20
C GLY A 314 -15.98 3.80 22.89
N GLY A 315 -15.73 2.70 22.17
CA GLY A 315 -15.06 2.70 20.88
C GLY A 315 -15.77 3.55 19.83
N THR A 316 -17.10 3.47 19.78
CA THR A 316 -17.92 4.24 18.84
C THR A 316 -17.91 5.73 19.19
N ILE A 317 -18.09 6.08 20.47
CA ILE A 317 -18.11 7.47 20.95
C ILE A 317 -16.75 8.13 20.74
N CYS A 318 -15.66 7.50 21.20
CA CYS A 318 -14.32 8.03 21.03
C CYS A 318 -13.92 8.10 19.56
N GLY A 319 -14.29 7.11 18.74
CA GLY A 319 -14.11 7.17 17.28
C GLY A 319 -14.74 8.43 16.68
N TYR A 320 -16.01 8.71 16.99
CA TYR A 320 -16.71 9.92 16.53
C TYR A 320 -16.03 11.22 16.99
N TYR A 321 -15.75 11.35 18.29
CA TYR A 321 -15.13 12.57 18.84
C TYR A 321 -13.66 12.75 18.43
N SER A 322 -12.97 11.69 18.01
CA SER A 322 -11.61 11.79 17.48
C SER A 322 -11.52 12.66 16.23
N GLN A 323 -12.62 12.82 15.50
CA GLN A 323 -12.69 13.72 14.35
C GLN A 323 -12.65 15.20 14.78
N PHE A 324 -13.16 15.54 15.96
CA PHE A 324 -13.13 16.89 16.53
C PHE A 324 -11.83 17.17 17.27
N LEU A 325 -11.52 16.32 18.25
CA LEU A 325 -10.47 16.52 19.24
C LEU A 325 -9.07 16.24 18.68
N GLY A 326 -8.99 15.51 17.56
CA GLY A 326 -7.77 14.88 17.07
C GLY A 326 -7.61 13.46 17.61
N ARG A 327 -6.77 12.66 16.98
CA ARG A 327 -6.56 11.26 17.34
C ARG A 327 -5.83 11.14 18.68
N ARG A 328 -4.78 11.95 18.87
CA ARG A 328 -3.91 11.88 20.06
C ARG A 328 -4.64 12.27 21.34
N LEU A 329 -5.30 13.43 21.34
CA LEU A 329 -6.01 13.92 22.53
C LEU A 329 -7.12 12.96 22.96
N THR A 330 -7.84 12.37 21.99
CA THR A 330 -8.91 11.42 22.28
C THR A 330 -8.39 10.18 23.02
N VAL A 331 -7.28 9.61 22.54
CA VAL A 331 -6.64 8.46 23.20
C VAL A 331 -6.16 8.82 24.61
N VAL A 332 -5.50 9.98 24.77
CA VAL A 332 -5.03 10.44 26.09
C VAL A 332 -6.19 10.61 27.07
N LEU A 333 -7.27 11.26 26.65
CA LEU A 333 -8.47 11.44 27.48
C LEU A 333 -9.12 10.10 27.85
N ALA A 334 -9.18 9.15 26.91
CA ALA A 334 -9.67 7.80 27.18
C ALA A 334 -8.79 7.08 28.21
N CYS A 335 -7.47 7.18 28.12
CA CYS A 335 -6.56 6.61 29.13
C CYS A 335 -6.70 7.28 30.51
N CYS A 336 -6.83 8.61 30.57
CA CYS A 336 -7.06 9.34 31.83
C CYS A 336 -8.39 8.94 32.47
N PHE A 337 -9.45 8.81 31.67
CA PHE A 337 -10.74 8.30 32.14
C PHE A 337 -10.62 6.86 32.64
N GLY A 338 -9.91 5.99 31.89
CA GLY A 338 -9.63 4.62 32.30
C GLY A 338 -8.93 4.56 33.67
N LEU A 339 -7.85 5.33 33.85
CA LEU A 339 -7.12 5.42 35.13
C LEU A 339 -8.02 5.83 36.31
N ALA A 340 -8.94 6.78 36.09
CA ALA A 340 -9.89 7.21 37.12
C ALA A 340 -10.92 6.13 37.47
N ILE A 341 -11.25 5.23 36.55
CA ILE A 341 -12.24 4.16 36.71
C ILE A 341 -11.65 2.88 37.34
N ILE A 342 -10.32 2.68 37.28
CA ILE A 342 -9.65 1.48 37.84
C ILE A 342 -10.10 1.14 39.28
N PRO A 343 -10.22 2.10 40.22
CA PRO A 343 -10.69 1.79 41.58
C PRO A 343 -12.10 1.17 41.60
N LEU A 344 -13.02 1.66 40.77
CA LEU A 344 -14.38 1.10 40.66
C LEU A 344 -14.37 -0.30 40.04
N TRP A 345 -13.41 -0.58 39.16
CA TRP A 345 -13.27 -1.87 38.49
C TRP A 345 -12.66 -2.97 39.39
N SER A 346 -11.80 -2.64 40.35
CA SER A 346 -11.07 -3.64 41.16
C SER A 346 -11.40 -3.69 42.66
N LEU A 347 -11.81 -2.57 43.27
CA LEU A 347 -12.02 -2.51 44.71
C LEU A 347 -13.35 -3.12 45.19
N PRO A 348 -14.51 -2.88 44.54
CA PRO A 348 -15.79 -3.33 45.06
C PRO A 348 -15.86 -4.85 45.24
N THR A 349 -16.70 -5.31 46.17
CA THR A 349 -16.92 -6.73 46.46
C THR A 349 -18.24 -7.27 45.91
N ALA A 350 -19.21 -6.38 45.66
CA ALA A 350 -20.49 -6.74 45.07
C ALA A 350 -20.41 -6.79 43.53
N TRP A 351 -21.22 -7.66 42.93
CA TRP A 351 -21.25 -7.86 41.48
C TRP A 351 -21.61 -6.59 40.70
N GLY A 352 -22.64 -5.86 41.11
CA GLY A 352 -23.16 -4.68 40.38
C GLY A 352 -22.11 -3.59 40.16
N PRO A 353 -21.44 -3.09 41.22
CA PRO A 353 -20.37 -2.11 41.07
C PRO A 353 -19.18 -2.61 40.24
N LEU A 354 -18.79 -3.89 40.36
CA LEU A 354 -17.74 -4.49 39.54
C LEU A 354 -18.12 -4.54 38.06
N ALA A 355 -19.36 -4.94 37.75
CA ALA A 355 -19.88 -4.96 36.39
C ALA A 355 -19.94 -3.54 35.79
N ALA A 356 -20.37 -2.55 36.56
CA ALA A 356 -20.35 -1.14 36.16
C ALA A 356 -18.91 -0.63 35.93
N GLY A 357 -17.99 -0.96 36.84
CA GLY A 357 -16.56 -0.67 36.67
C GLY A 357 -16.01 -1.29 35.39
N ASN A 358 -16.40 -2.53 35.06
CA ASN A 358 -15.99 -3.20 33.83
C ASN A 358 -16.56 -2.52 32.59
N PHE A 359 -17.84 -2.12 32.61
CA PHE A 359 -18.43 -1.36 31.53
C PHE A 359 -17.63 -0.09 31.23
N PHE A 360 -17.39 0.76 32.23
CA PHE A 360 -16.71 2.04 32.03
C PHE A 360 -15.23 1.88 31.69
N LEU A 361 -14.55 0.91 32.31
CA LEU A 361 -13.14 0.66 32.01
C LEU A 361 -12.97 0.12 30.59
N GLN A 362 -13.80 -0.82 30.17
CA GLN A 362 -13.75 -1.33 28.79
C GLN A 362 -14.20 -0.27 27.78
N SER A 363 -15.11 0.63 28.15
CA SER A 363 -15.43 1.83 27.36
C SER A 363 -14.20 2.71 27.17
N ALA A 364 -13.38 2.90 28.20
CA ALA A 364 -12.15 3.68 28.12
C ALA A 364 -11.09 3.00 27.24
N VAL A 365 -10.80 1.72 27.52
CA VAL A 365 -9.78 0.92 26.81
C VAL A 365 -10.14 0.80 25.33
N ASN A 366 -11.38 0.42 25.01
CA ASN A 366 -11.81 0.28 23.62
C ASN A 366 -12.15 1.61 22.97
N GLY A 367 -12.46 2.64 23.76
CA GLY A 367 -12.52 4.02 23.31
C GLY A 367 -11.21 4.48 22.68
N ALA A 368 -10.08 4.20 23.36
CA ALA A 368 -8.77 4.44 22.80
C ALA A 368 -8.52 3.60 21.53
N TRP A 369 -8.87 2.30 21.56
CA TRP A 369 -8.71 1.41 20.39
C TRP A 369 -9.58 1.79 19.19
N GLY A 370 -10.75 2.39 19.39
CA GLY A 370 -11.61 2.84 18.30
C GLY A 370 -10.93 3.87 17.37
N VAL A 371 -9.91 4.56 17.88
CA VAL A 371 -9.09 5.51 17.12
C VAL A 371 -7.95 4.83 16.36
N MET A 372 -7.56 3.61 16.75
CA MET A 372 -6.37 2.94 16.24
C MET A 372 -6.41 2.64 14.73
N PRO A 373 -7.50 2.08 14.14
CA PRO A 373 -7.54 1.82 12.71
C PRO A 373 -7.28 3.07 11.87
N VAL A 374 -7.96 4.18 12.18
CA VAL A 374 -7.74 5.44 11.47
C VAL A 374 -6.34 6.02 11.71
N LEU A 375 -5.83 5.97 12.95
CA LEU A 375 -4.51 6.50 13.30
C LEU A 375 -3.38 5.76 12.56
N LEU A 376 -3.41 4.43 12.52
CA LEU A 376 -2.39 3.65 11.81
C LEU A 376 -2.49 3.82 10.29
N ASN A 377 -3.70 3.94 9.73
CA ASN A 377 -3.88 4.25 8.32
C ASN A 377 -3.37 5.66 7.96
N GLU A 378 -3.56 6.66 8.83
CA GLU A 378 -3.04 8.02 8.65
C GLU A 378 -1.50 8.07 8.80
N TYR A 379 -0.89 7.16 9.56
CA TYR A 379 0.57 7.02 9.66
C TYR A 379 1.20 6.23 8.52
N ALA A 380 0.47 5.28 7.93
CA ALA A 380 1.00 4.37 6.92
C ALA A 380 1.61 5.11 5.73
N PRO A 381 2.84 4.75 5.30
CA PRO A 381 3.42 5.26 4.07
C PRO A 381 2.49 4.95 2.87
N PRO A 382 2.31 5.87 1.91
CA PRO A 382 1.45 5.66 0.74
C PRO A 382 1.77 4.38 -0.06
N GLN A 383 3.04 3.96 -0.04
CA GLN A 383 3.54 2.78 -0.75
C GLN A 383 3.15 1.46 -0.07
N PHE A 384 3.00 1.43 1.26
CA PHE A 384 2.80 0.20 2.05
C PHE A 384 1.54 0.28 2.92
N ARG A 385 0.46 0.87 2.39
CA ARG A 385 -0.76 1.10 3.18
C ARG A 385 -1.44 -0.19 3.63
N GLY A 386 -1.36 -1.28 2.86
CA GLY A 386 -1.89 -2.58 3.26
C GLY A 386 -0.99 -3.27 4.29
N ALA A 387 0.31 -3.36 4.02
CA ALA A 387 1.24 -4.08 4.88
C ALA A 387 1.56 -3.36 6.20
N PHE A 388 1.68 -2.02 6.20
CA PHE A 388 2.17 -1.26 7.36
C PHE A 388 1.29 -1.42 8.60
N PRO A 389 -0.02 -1.08 8.59
CA PRO A 389 -0.85 -1.14 9.78
C PRO A 389 -0.89 -2.54 10.38
N GLY A 390 -1.11 -3.55 9.52
CA GLY A 390 -1.17 -4.95 9.95
C GLY A 390 0.12 -5.41 10.62
N THR A 391 1.27 -5.07 10.03
CA THR A 391 2.58 -5.50 10.53
C THR A 391 2.87 -4.89 11.91
N VAL A 392 2.71 -3.57 12.07
CA VAL A 392 3.01 -2.92 13.36
C VAL A 392 2.04 -3.37 14.46
N TYR A 393 0.77 -3.58 14.12
CA TYR A 393 -0.24 -4.13 15.03
C TYR A 393 0.14 -5.54 15.50
N GLN A 394 0.47 -6.44 14.58
CA GLN A 394 0.77 -7.82 14.95
C GLN A 394 2.12 -7.98 15.66
N ILE A 395 3.15 -7.20 15.32
CA ILE A 395 4.39 -7.18 16.10
C ILE A 395 4.09 -6.71 17.54
N GLY A 396 3.23 -5.72 17.71
CA GLY A 396 2.73 -5.31 19.03
C GLY A 396 2.04 -6.46 19.77
N ASN A 397 1.16 -7.21 19.11
CA ASN A 397 0.50 -8.39 19.67
C ASN A 397 1.49 -9.48 20.12
N MET A 398 2.53 -9.73 19.31
CA MET A 398 3.56 -10.70 19.65
C MET A 398 4.30 -10.30 20.93
N ILE A 399 4.66 -9.02 21.08
CA ILE A 399 5.37 -8.53 22.27
C ILE A 399 4.45 -8.57 23.51
N SER A 400 3.14 -8.40 23.35
CA SER A 400 2.16 -8.50 24.44
C SER A 400 1.65 -9.91 24.72
N ALA A 401 2.00 -10.92 23.90
CA ALA A 401 1.52 -12.29 24.05
C ALA A 401 1.67 -12.89 25.46
N PRO A 402 2.76 -12.66 26.23
CA PRO A 402 2.90 -13.24 27.56
C PRO A 402 2.12 -12.49 28.67
N ALA A 403 1.36 -11.44 28.36
CA ALA A 403 0.73 -10.58 29.37
C ALA A 403 -0.17 -11.35 30.36
N ALA A 404 -1.07 -12.19 29.85
CA ALA A 404 -2.00 -12.97 30.68
C ALA A 404 -1.26 -13.99 31.57
N GLU A 405 -0.20 -14.61 31.05
CA GLU A 405 0.62 -15.56 31.79
C GLU A 405 1.40 -14.85 32.92
N ILE A 406 2.02 -13.71 32.63
CA ILE A 406 2.73 -12.89 33.63
C ILE A 406 1.77 -12.46 34.75
N GLN A 407 0.56 -12.01 34.41
CA GLN A 407 -0.44 -11.63 35.40
C GLN A 407 -0.90 -12.81 36.26
N THR A 408 -1.11 -13.97 35.64
CA THR A 408 -1.51 -15.20 36.34
C THR A 408 -0.43 -15.64 37.32
N HIS A 409 0.82 -15.77 36.89
CA HIS A 409 1.94 -16.15 37.75
C HIS A 409 2.10 -15.17 38.91
N ALA A 410 2.12 -13.86 38.64
CA ALA A 410 2.23 -12.83 39.67
C ALA A 410 1.06 -12.86 40.66
N ALA A 411 -0.17 -13.06 40.18
CA ALA A 411 -1.35 -13.15 41.04
C ALA A 411 -1.35 -14.41 41.93
N THR A 412 -0.88 -15.54 41.42
CA THR A 412 -0.77 -16.78 42.20
C THR A 412 0.39 -16.75 43.20
N ALA A 413 1.48 -16.06 42.89
CA ALA A 413 2.59 -15.84 43.81
C ALA A 413 2.22 -14.86 44.94
N TRP A 414 1.30 -13.94 44.69
CA TRP A 414 0.78 -12.99 45.68
C TRP A 414 -0.58 -13.45 46.22
N ILE A 415 -0.57 -14.27 47.26
CA ILE A 415 -1.80 -14.71 47.93
C ILE A 415 -2.28 -13.63 48.91
N LYS A 416 -3.57 -13.29 48.86
CA LYS A 416 -4.26 -12.40 49.80
C LYS A 416 -5.58 -13.04 50.22
N ASP A 417 -5.82 -13.13 51.53
CA ASP A 417 -7.03 -13.74 52.11
C ASP A 417 -7.29 -15.18 51.61
N GLY A 418 -6.21 -15.97 51.46
CA GLY A 418 -6.28 -17.36 50.99
C GLY A 418 -6.59 -17.52 49.49
N ARG A 419 -6.64 -16.43 48.72
CA ARG A 419 -6.91 -16.43 47.27
C ARG A 419 -5.79 -15.74 46.48
N PRO A 420 -5.59 -16.08 45.20
CA PRO A 420 -4.67 -15.35 44.33
C PRO A 420 -5.09 -13.88 44.15
N ASN A 421 -4.16 -12.93 44.32
CA ASN A 421 -4.46 -11.50 44.31
C ASN A 421 -4.48 -10.89 42.88
N TYR A 422 -5.37 -11.42 42.04
CA TYR A 422 -5.55 -10.93 40.66
C TYR A 422 -5.92 -9.44 40.61
N GLY A 423 -6.76 -8.97 41.54
CA GLY A 423 -7.25 -7.59 41.51
C GLY A 423 -6.13 -6.56 41.61
N GLN A 424 -5.16 -6.79 42.51
CA GLN A 424 -4.07 -5.85 42.73
C GLN A 424 -3.01 -5.94 41.62
N VAL A 425 -2.67 -7.15 41.17
CA VAL A 425 -1.74 -7.35 40.04
C VAL A 425 -2.28 -6.69 38.77
N MET A 426 -3.54 -6.97 38.40
CA MET A 426 -4.14 -6.38 37.21
C MET A 426 -4.28 -4.86 37.31
N THR A 427 -4.63 -4.33 38.50
CA THR A 427 -4.67 -2.88 38.75
C THR A 427 -3.32 -2.21 38.51
N ILE A 428 -2.23 -2.78 39.04
CA ILE A 428 -0.88 -2.25 38.84
C ILE A 428 -0.50 -2.29 37.36
N THR A 429 -0.72 -3.43 36.70
CA THR A 429 -0.47 -3.56 35.25
C THR A 429 -1.21 -2.47 34.49
N LEU A 430 -2.50 -2.28 34.77
CA LEU A 430 -3.34 -1.37 34.02
C LEU A 430 -2.96 0.10 34.24
N CYS A 431 -2.60 0.48 35.46
CA CYS A 431 -2.08 1.82 35.75
C CYS A 431 -0.82 2.14 34.92
N ILE A 432 0.12 1.19 34.87
CA ILE A 432 1.38 1.34 34.12
C ILE A 432 1.09 1.48 32.62
N VAL A 433 0.33 0.54 32.05
CA VAL A 433 0.12 0.48 30.59
C VAL A 433 -0.78 1.61 30.09
N CYS A 434 -1.82 2.01 30.83
CA CYS A 434 -2.62 3.20 30.49
C CYS A 434 -1.76 4.48 30.51
N GLY A 435 -0.86 4.61 31.50
CA GLY A 435 0.10 5.71 31.56
C GLY A 435 1.06 5.70 30.36
N LEU A 436 1.60 4.54 30.01
CA LEU A 436 2.48 4.38 28.84
C LEU A 436 1.75 4.72 27.54
N VAL A 437 0.53 4.23 27.34
CA VAL A 437 -0.27 4.56 26.15
C VAL A 437 -0.50 6.07 26.07
N ALA A 438 -0.88 6.73 27.17
CA ALA A 438 -1.09 8.17 27.20
C ALA A 438 0.20 8.94 26.84
N VAL A 439 1.34 8.59 27.44
CA VAL A 439 2.63 9.26 27.20
C VAL A 439 3.13 9.04 25.77
N ILE A 440 3.14 7.80 25.28
CA ILE A 440 3.61 7.47 23.92
C ILE A 440 2.71 8.15 22.89
N THR A 441 1.39 8.16 23.10
CA THR A 441 0.46 8.83 22.18
C THR A 441 0.63 10.35 22.20
N ALA A 442 0.87 10.94 23.37
CA ALA A 442 1.11 12.38 23.50
C ALA A 442 2.39 12.84 22.76
N CYS A 443 3.42 11.99 22.76
CA CYS A 443 4.67 12.25 22.02
C CYS A 443 4.54 12.05 20.49
N GLY A 444 3.44 11.45 20.02
CA GLY A 444 3.17 11.18 18.60
C GLY A 444 2.87 12.42 17.77
N GLN A 445 2.90 12.28 16.44
CA GLN A 445 2.50 13.34 15.50
C GLN A 445 1.00 13.25 15.17
N GLU A 446 0.30 14.37 14.98
CA GLU A 446 -1.08 14.34 14.46
C GLU A 446 -1.05 14.28 12.92
N ARG A 447 -1.81 13.34 12.32
CA ARG A 447 -1.98 13.23 10.86
C ARG A 447 -3.46 13.20 10.43
N LEU A 448 -4.29 13.85 11.26
CA LEU A 448 -5.73 13.95 11.09
C LEU A 448 -6.09 14.35 9.67
N GLY A 449 -6.92 13.53 9.03
CA GLY A 449 -7.50 13.85 7.72
C GLY A 449 -6.49 13.86 6.58
N SER A 450 -5.40 13.08 6.69
CA SER A 450 -4.49 12.88 5.56
C SER A 450 -5.27 12.35 4.35
N HIS A 451 -5.16 13.06 3.22
CA HIS A 451 -5.83 12.71 1.98
C HIS A 451 -5.10 11.55 1.33
N PHE A 452 -5.76 10.40 1.34
CA PHE A 452 -5.17 9.16 0.89
C PHE A 452 -5.03 9.12 -0.63
N GLU A 453 -5.96 9.78 -1.30
CA GLU A 453 -6.10 9.93 -2.74
C GLU A 453 -5.18 11.00 -3.37
N LEU A 454 -4.71 11.99 -2.61
CA LEU A 454 -3.96 13.14 -3.16
C LEU A 454 -2.44 12.99 -3.15
N VAL A 455 -1.91 12.10 -2.32
CA VAL A 455 -0.47 11.83 -2.34
C VAL A 455 -0.19 10.93 -3.54
N LYS A 456 0.30 11.51 -4.65
CA LYS A 456 1.06 10.75 -5.65
C LYS A 456 2.03 9.90 -4.85
N ARG A 457 1.89 8.56 -4.87
CA ARG A 457 2.92 7.68 -4.31
C ARG A 457 4.23 8.21 -4.87
N ALA A 458 5.13 8.75 -4.04
CA ALA A 458 6.44 9.16 -4.55
C ALA A 458 7.08 7.88 -5.12
N GLY A 459 7.23 7.82 -6.45
CA GLY A 459 7.41 6.57 -7.20
C GLY A 459 6.46 6.40 -8.40
N ALA A 460 5.20 6.85 -8.30
CA ALA A 460 4.18 6.63 -9.31
C ALA A 460 4.46 7.43 -10.60
N GLU A 461 4.71 6.67 -11.66
CA GLU A 461 4.97 7.04 -13.05
C GLU A 461 6.36 7.59 -13.36
N GLU A 462 6.82 8.70 -12.77
CA GLU A 462 8.12 9.27 -13.21
C GLU A 462 9.32 8.43 -12.74
N ASN A 463 9.36 8.01 -11.47
CA ASN A 463 10.47 7.20 -10.94
C ASN A 463 10.38 5.72 -11.32
N ILE A 464 9.18 5.13 -11.35
CA ILE A 464 9.01 3.72 -11.76
C ILE A 464 9.50 3.51 -13.18
N VAL A 465 9.15 4.41 -14.09
CA VAL A 465 9.46 4.25 -15.51
C VAL A 465 10.93 4.59 -15.77
N ARG A 466 11.50 5.54 -15.02
CA ARG A 466 12.93 5.86 -14.96
C ARG A 466 13.77 4.70 -14.42
N GLU A 467 13.40 4.13 -13.28
CA GLU A 467 14.08 2.97 -12.69
C GLU A 467 13.90 1.71 -13.54
N MET A 468 12.74 1.50 -14.16
CA MET A 468 12.51 0.38 -15.08
C MET A 468 13.34 0.51 -16.36
N ALA A 469 13.53 1.73 -16.85
CA ALA A 469 14.35 1.99 -18.02
C ALA A 469 15.85 1.90 -17.69
N GLU A 470 16.30 2.40 -16.54
CA GLU A 470 17.65 2.16 -16.01
C GLU A 470 17.93 0.66 -15.85
N MET A 471 17.03 -0.08 -15.19
CA MET A 471 17.23 -1.51 -14.89
C MET A 471 17.27 -2.40 -16.14
N VAL A 472 16.59 -2.04 -17.24
CA VAL A 472 16.57 -2.88 -18.44
C VAL A 472 17.57 -2.40 -19.48
N LEU A 473 17.78 -1.10 -19.64
CA LEU A 473 18.67 -0.60 -20.69
C LEU A 473 20.14 -0.54 -20.26
N LEU A 474 20.45 -0.37 -18.96
CA LEU A 474 21.83 -0.48 -18.47
C LEU A 474 22.31 -1.94 -18.40
N ASP A 475 21.38 -2.92 -18.29
CA ASP A 475 21.66 -4.35 -18.37
C ASP A 475 21.65 -4.90 -19.82
N GLY A 476 21.59 -4.04 -20.85
CA GLY A 476 21.66 -4.46 -22.26
C GLY A 476 20.35 -4.98 -22.87
N GLY A 477 19.20 -4.60 -22.31
CA GLY A 477 17.87 -5.00 -22.77
C GLY A 477 17.28 -4.14 -23.90
N VAL A 478 16.14 -4.58 -24.43
CA VAL A 478 15.34 -3.91 -25.46
C VAL A 478 14.04 -3.40 -24.85
N ALA A 479 13.70 -2.13 -25.09
CA ALA A 479 12.46 -1.53 -24.59
C ALA A 479 11.56 -1.01 -25.71
N ILE A 480 10.24 -1.22 -25.58
CA ILE A 480 9.23 -0.46 -26.32
C ILE A 480 8.76 0.69 -25.44
N ILE A 481 8.98 1.93 -25.90
CA ILE A 481 8.72 3.14 -25.13
C ILE A 481 7.76 4.10 -25.84
N PRO A 482 6.98 4.89 -25.09
CA PRO A 482 6.12 5.93 -25.65
C PRO A 482 6.94 7.17 -26.07
N ALA A 483 6.70 7.68 -27.28
CA ALA A 483 7.14 8.99 -27.76
C ALA A 483 5.94 9.85 -28.17
N SER A 484 6.12 11.16 -28.38
CA SER A 484 5.01 12.09 -28.66
C SER A 484 4.24 11.75 -29.95
N VAL A 485 4.90 11.20 -30.97
CA VAL A 485 4.33 10.86 -32.29
C VAL A 485 3.94 9.37 -32.43
N GLY A 486 4.29 8.53 -31.46
CA GLY A 486 4.04 7.09 -31.52
C GLY A 486 4.95 6.33 -30.55
N TYR A 487 4.95 5.01 -30.63
CA TYR A 487 5.85 4.18 -29.84
C TYR A 487 7.15 3.88 -30.61
N GLY A 488 8.28 3.87 -29.90
CA GLY A 488 9.59 3.52 -30.44
C GLY A 488 10.14 2.25 -29.78
N VAL A 489 10.95 1.49 -30.51
CA VAL A 489 11.83 0.48 -29.87
C VAL A 489 13.18 1.16 -29.64
N VAL A 490 13.71 1.00 -28.43
CA VAL A 490 15.00 1.55 -28.03
C VAL A 490 15.90 0.47 -27.44
N ALA A 491 17.20 0.67 -27.63
CA ALA A 491 18.27 -0.14 -27.06
C ALA A 491 19.50 0.75 -26.83
N ILE A 492 20.40 0.33 -25.95
CA ILE A 492 21.65 1.05 -25.65
C ILE A 492 22.89 0.33 -26.22
N ASP A 493 22.86 -1.00 -26.29
CA ASP A 493 23.99 -1.80 -26.76
C ASP A 493 23.77 -2.38 -28.17
N GLY A 494 24.88 -2.65 -28.88
CA GLY A 494 24.89 -3.16 -30.25
C GLY A 494 24.19 -4.51 -30.40
N ASP A 495 24.35 -5.43 -29.44
CA ASP A 495 23.72 -6.76 -29.51
C ASP A 495 22.19 -6.66 -29.34
N ALA A 496 21.73 -5.82 -28.42
CA ALA A 496 20.31 -5.52 -28.23
C ALA A 496 19.70 -4.87 -29.48
N LEU A 497 20.46 -3.98 -30.13
CA LEU A 497 20.07 -3.35 -31.39
C LEU A 497 19.92 -4.39 -32.51
N GLN A 498 20.85 -5.35 -32.62
CA GLN A 498 20.77 -6.44 -33.59
C GLN A 498 19.60 -7.39 -33.33
N ARG A 499 19.26 -7.69 -32.06
CA ARG A 499 18.05 -8.47 -31.70
C ARG A 499 16.79 -7.81 -32.26
N VAL A 500 16.66 -6.49 -32.09
CA VAL A 500 15.54 -5.70 -32.65
C VAL A 500 15.51 -5.73 -34.16
N PHE A 501 16.67 -5.67 -34.82
CA PHE A 501 16.76 -5.70 -36.28
C PHE A 501 16.37 -7.04 -36.88
N SER A 502 16.82 -8.13 -36.25
CA SER A 502 16.45 -9.49 -36.60
C SER A 502 14.93 -9.69 -36.49
N ALA A 503 14.34 -9.23 -35.39
CA ALA A 503 12.89 -9.25 -35.19
C ALA A 503 12.10 -8.39 -36.20
N LYS A 504 12.74 -7.37 -36.79
CA LYS A 504 12.15 -6.46 -37.78
C LYS A 504 12.39 -6.84 -39.24
N GLN A 505 13.12 -7.93 -39.55
CA GLN A 505 13.41 -8.36 -40.93
C GLN A 505 13.85 -7.20 -41.87
N ARG A 506 14.70 -6.31 -41.37
CA ARG A 506 14.99 -5.02 -42.04
C ARG A 506 16.07 -5.17 -43.10
N GLN A 507 15.96 -4.42 -44.20
CA GLN A 507 17.01 -4.39 -45.22
C GLN A 507 18.26 -3.63 -44.71
N PRO A 508 19.50 -4.11 -45.00
CA PRO A 508 20.76 -3.60 -44.42
C PRO A 508 21.05 -2.11 -44.62
N HIS A 509 20.44 -1.46 -45.62
CA HIS A 509 20.72 -0.07 -46.00
C HIS A 509 19.87 0.98 -45.27
N LYS A 510 18.95 0.59 -44.38
CA LYS A 510 18.06 1.56 -43.69
C LYS A 510 18.73 2.11 -42.43
N LYS A 511 18.99 3.43 -42.44
CA LYS A 511 19.66 4.17 -41.37
C LYS A 511 18.82 4.31 -40.09
N HIS A 512 19.51 4.42 -38.95
CA HIS A 512 18.95 4.58 -37.61
C HIS A 512 19.08 6.02 -37.12
N ALA A 513 18.14 6.43 -36.26
CA ALA A 513 18.20 7.75 -35.64
C ALA A 513 18.59 7.59 -34.18
N MET A 514 19.48 8.45 -33.73
CA MET A 514 19.78 8.58 -32.31
C MET A 514 18.60 9.25 -31.62
N ILE A 515 18.34 8.86 -30.39
CA ILE A 515 17.42 9.58 -29.51
C ILE A 515 18.26 10.50 -28.62
N GLY A 516 17.89 11.77 -28.56
CA GLY A 516 18.63 12.77 -27.80
C GLY A 516 17.74 13.70 -26.98
N SER A 517 18.29 14.16 -25.86
CA SER A 517 17.84 15.36 -25.18
C SER A 517 18.34 16.61 -25.91
N TYR A 518 17.74 17.77 -25.63
CA TYR A 518 18.27 19.02 -26.17
C TYR A 518 19.72 19.30 -25.71
N ALA A 519 20.08 18.88 -24.50
CA ALA A 519 21.45 18.98 -24.00
C ALA A 519 22.43 18.13 -24.83
N LEU A 520 22.09 16.86 -25.09
CA LEU A 520 22.92 15.97 -25.90
C LEU A 520 23.06 16.48 -27.34
N HIS A 521 21.98 17.04 -27.90
CA HIS A 521 22.01 17.71 -29.20
C HIS A 521 23.06 18.83 -29.24
N ARG A 522 23.10 19.68 -28.22
CA ARG A 522 24.04 20.81 -28.11
C ARG A 522 25.49 20.36 -27.93
N GLU A 523 25.71 19.20 -27.34
CA GLU A 523 27.02 18.62 -27.12
C GLU A 523 27.56 17.90 -28.38
N LEU A 524 26.70 17.20 -29.12
CA LEU A 524 27.11 16.39 -30.27
C LEU A 524 27.01 17.11 -31.61
N HIS A 525 25.97 17.91 -31.87
CA HIS A 525 25.79 18.55 -33.18
C HIS A 525 26.58 19.86 -33.29
N ILE A 526 27.23 20.05 -34.43
CA ILE A 526 27.96 21.26 -34.81
C ILE A 526 27.01 22.12 -35.63
N LEU A 527 26.43 23.14 -35.00
CA LEU A 527 25.54 24.11 -35.63
C LEU A 527 26.01 25.54 -35.36
N PRO A 528 25.94 26.45 -36.36
CA PRO A 528 26.12 27.87 -36.10
C PRO A 528 25.03 28.41 -35.17
N PRO A 529 25.24 29.58 -34.53
CA PRO A 529 24.32 30.13 -33.53
C PRO A 529 22.88 30.31 -34.03
N ARG A 530 22.70 30.64 -35.31
CA ARG A 530 21.38 30.83 -35.91
C ARG A 530 20.59 29.53 -35.97
N GLU A 531 21.17 28.49 -36.56
CA GLU A 531 20.56 27.16 -36.73
C GLU A 531 20.35 26.47 -35.38
N ALA A 532 21.29 26.63 -34.44
CA ALA A 532 21.11 26.16 -33.06
C ALA A 532 19.93 26.87 -32.38
N GLY A 533 19.76 28.17 -32.62
CA GLY A 533 18.60 28.93 -32.15
C GLY A 533 17.28 28.42 -32.74
N MET A 534 17.28 28.02 -34.03
CA MET A 534 16.10 27.42 -34.67
C MET A 534 15.70 26.10 -34.02
N VAL A 535 16.67 25.23 -33.70
CA VAL A 535 16.38 23.99 -32.98
C VAL A 535 15.82 24.30 -31.60
N LYS A 536 16.43 25.23 -30.85
CA LYS A 536 15.94 25.65 -29.52
C LYS A 536 14.48 26.13 -29.57
N LEU A 537 14.17 27.03 -30.52
CA LEU A 537 12.82 27.56 -30.66
C LEU A 537 11.81 26.43 -30.84
N LEU A 538 12.09 25.49 -31.75
CA LEU A 538 11.16 24.41 -32.04
C LEU A 538 11.05 23.40 -30.90
N THR A 539 12.18 22.94 -30.36
CA THR A 539 12.19 21.79 -29.44
C THR A 539 12.04 22.18 -27.98
N VAL A 540 12.49 23.37 -27.58
CA VAL A 540 12.45 23.85 -26.19
C VAL A 540 11.34 24.87 -26.01
N ASP A 541 11.32 25.94 -26.81
CA ASP A 541 10.40 27.05 -26.59
C ASP A 541 8.95 26.70 -27.03
N LEU A 542 8.80 25.90 -28.10
CA LEU A 542 7.51 25.45 -28.63
C LEU A 542 7.14 23.99 -28.28
N ASP A 543 8.02 23.28 -27.57
CA ASP A 543 7.84 21.87 -27.14
C ASP A 543 7.45 20.91 -28.30
N LEU A 544 8.05 21.09 -29.48
CA LEU A 544 7.74 20.28 -30.67
C LEU A 544 8.76 19.17 -30.90
N PRO A 545 8.31 17.96 -31.27
CA PRO A 545 9.20 16.87 -31.64
C PRO A 545 9.83 17.10 -33.01
N LEU A 546 11.17 17.11 -33.08
CA LEU A 546 11.91 17.36 -34.31
C LEU A 546 13.04 16.36 -34.48
N ARG A 547 13.17 15.78 -35.68
CA ARG A 547 14.39 15.06 -36.04
C ARG A 547 15.37 16.02 -36.73
N VAL A 548 16.43 16.33 -36.01
CA VAL A 548 17.52 17.21 -36.43
C VAL A 548 18.58 16.36 -37.14
N VAL A 549 18.89 16.71 -38.38
CA VAL A 549 20.05 16.16 -39.11
C VAL A 549 21.10 17.26 -39.21
N ALA A 550 22.27 17.06 -38.64
CA ALA A 550 23.33 18.06 -38.61
C ALA A 550 24.73 17.43 -38.58
N PRO A 551 25.79 18.18 -38.93
CA PRO A 551 27.16 17.76 -38.67
C PRO A 551 27.37 17.50 -37.18
N PHE A 552 28.26 16.59 -36.81
CA PHE A 552 28.49 16.20 -35.41
C PHE A 552 29.97 16.08 -35.07
N HIS A 553 30.32 16.05 -33.78
CA HIS A 553 31.68 15.85 -33.30
C HIS A 553 32.08 14.36 -33.34
N PRO A 554 32.91 13.89 -34.29
CA PRO A 554 33.25 12.47 -34.40
C PRO A 554 34.20 11.99 -33.31
N THR A 555 34.92 12.90 -32.66
CA THR A 555 35.87 12.62 -31.57
C THR A 555 35.23 12.66 -30.20
N HIS A 556 33.90 12.83 -30.11
CA HIS A 556 33.21 12.88 -28.83
C HIS A 556 33.29 11.52 -28.12
N PRO A 557 33.57 11.46 -26.79
CA PRO A 557 33.72 10.19 -26.07
C PRO A 557 32.52 9.24 -26.22
N LEU A 558 31.30 9.78 -26.23
CA LEU A 558 30.07 9.00 -26.43
C LEU A 558 29.99 8.38 -27.84
N ILE A 559 30.46 9.09 -28.86
CA ILE A 559 30.47 8.60 -30.25
C ILE A 559 31.53 7.52 -30.42
N GLN A 560 32.70 7.68 -29.80
CA GLN A 560 33.79 6.71 -29.87
C GLN A 560 33.48 5.37 -29.20
N LYS A 561 32.47 5.32 -28.31
CA LYS A 561 31.99 4.09 -27.67
C LYS A 561 31.05 3.26 -28.55
N LEU A 562 30.50 3.83 -29.62
CA LEU A 562 29.63 3.09 -30.52
C LEU A 562 30.46 2.13 -31.39
N ASP A 563 29.94 0.94 -31.63
CA ASP A 563 30.55 0.00 -32.55
C ASP A 563 30.56 0.56 -34.00
N PRO A 564 31.53 0.17 -34.83
CA PRO A 564 31.68 0.71 -36.19
C PRO A 564 30.42 0.55 -37.06
N ASP A 565 29.70 -0.56 -36.90
CA ASP A 565 28.48 -0.84 -37.68
C ASP A 565 27.33 0.09 -37.26
N THR A 566 27.15 0.33 -35.96
CA THR A 566 26.14 1.28 -35.47
C THR A 566 26.42 2.71 -35.92
N ILE A 567 27.69 3.16 -35.92
CA ILE A 567 28.05 4.49 -36.43
C ILE A 567 27.77 4.59 -37.94
N ALA A 568 28.19 3.59 -38.71
CA ALA A 568 27.96 3.55 -40.15
C ALA A 568 26.47 3.53 -40.51
N GLN A 569 25.63 2.91 -39.68
CA GLN A 569 24.18 2.88 -39.87
C GLN A 569 23.46 4.12 -39.33
N SER A 570 24.12 4.97 -38.54
CA SER A 570 23.50 6.15 -37.92
C SER A 570 23.93 7.47 -38.56
N THR A 571 24.92 7.44 -39.47
CA THR A 571 25.49 8.63 -40.11
C THR A 571 25.36 8.59 -41.64
N VAL A 572 25.23 9.78 -42.25
CA VAL A 572 25.20 10.01 -43.71
C VAL A 572 25.89 11.34 -43.99
N ASP A 573 26.83 11.39 -44.94
CA ASP A 573 27.52 12.64 -45.37
C ASP A 573 28.11 13.47 -44.21
N ARG A 574 28.70 12.78 -43.21
CA ARG A 574 29.21 13.38 -41.95
C ARG A 574 28.16 14.07 -41.08
N THR A 575 26.89 13.77 -41.30
CA THR A 575 25.78 14.20 -40.45
C THR A 575 25.22 13.05 -39.62
N LEU A 576 24.67 13.41 -38.46
CA LEU A 576 23.98 12.53 -37.54
C LEU A 576 22.51 12.94 -37.48
N ALA A 577 21.61 11.96 -37.50
CA ALA A 577 20.19 12.19 -37.31
C ALA A 577 19.80 11.92 -35.86
N MET A 578 19.32 12.95 -35.15
CA MET A 578 18.89 12.87 -33.75
C MET A 578 17.44 13.30 -33.61
N LEU A 579 16.61 12.48 -32.95
CA LEU A 579 15.29 12.90 -32.49
C LEU A 579 15.47 13.72 -31.20
N VAL A 580 15.22 15.02 -31.32
CA VAL A 580 15.26 15.99 -30.22
C VAL A 580 13.83 16.28 -29.78
N ASN A 581 13.58 16.26 -28.47
CA ASN A 581 12.26 16.34 -27.85
C ASN A 581 11.26 15.29 -28.38
N GLY A 582 11.53 14.01 -28.13
CA GLY A 582 10.56 12.94 -28.40
C GLY A 582 9.42 12.85 -27.38
N GLY A 583 9.29 13.83 -26.47
CA GLY A 583 8.43 13.82 -25.30
C GLY A 583 9.22 13.56 -24.01
N LYS A 584 8.67 14.03 -22.88
CA LYS A 584 9.32 14.05 -21.56
C LYS A 584 9.98 12.73 -21.16
N PHE A 585 9.29 11.61 -21.35
CA PHE A 585 9.82 10.30 -20.99
C PHE A 585 11.08 9.92 -21.80
N GLN A 586 11.04 10.16 -23.11
CA GLN A 586 12.17 9.85 -23.99
C GLN A 586 13.36 10.78 -23.71
N GLU A 587 13.10 12.04 -23.40
CA GLU A 587 14.14 13.02 -23.08
C GLU A 587 14.85 12.68 -21.76
N GLU A 588 14.09 12.33 -20.72
CA GLU A 588 14.65 11.87 -19.44
C GLU A 588 15.50 10.60 -19.62
N LEU A 589 15.01 9.65 -20.40
CA LEU A 589 15.74 8.42 -20.67
C LEU A 589 17.03 8.66 -21.46
N SER A 590 16.99 9.58 -22.43
CA SER A 590 18.18 10.00 -23.17
C SER A 590 19.21 10.67 -22.26
N TRP A 591 18.75 11.50 -21.33
CA TRP A 591 19.61 12.19 -20.37
C TRP A 591 20.31 11.18 -19.45
N LEU A 592 19.56 10.22 -18.91
CA LEU A 592 20.13 9.15 -18.08
C LEU A 592 21.14 8.27 -18.79
N ALA A 593 20.84 7.86 -20.03
CA ALA A 593 21.79 7.11 -20.84
C ALA A 593 23.09 7.92 -21.04
N THR A 594 22.96 9.22 -21.28
CA THR A 594 24.10 10.14 -21.46
C THR A 594 24.93 10.27 -20.19
N GLU A 595 24.31 10.43 -19.01
CA GLU A 595 25.01 10.46 -17.72
C GLU A 595 25.75 9.14 -17.43
N ALA A 596 25.16 8.00 -17.81
CA ALA A 596 25.81 6.69 -17.73
C ALA A 596 26.94 6.51 -18.78
N GLY A 597 27.19 7.52 -19.62
CA GLY A 597 28.23 7.48 -20.65
C GLY A 597 27.87 6.60 -21.84
N LEU A 598 26.57 6.43 -22.12
CA LEU A 598 26.00 5.59 -23.17
C LEU A 598 25.06 6.40 -24.08
N LEU A 599 24.68 5.86 -25.24
CA LEU A 599 23.80 6.54 -26.20
C LEU A 599 22.53 5.72 -26.45
N LEU A 600 21.38 6.39 -26.44
CA LEU A 600 20.10 5.74 -26.68
C LEU A 600 19.79 5.67 -28.17
N MET A 601 19.69 4.45 -28.69
CA MET A 601 19.44 4.20 -30.10
C MET A 601 17.97 3.87 -30.34
N GLY A 602 17.35 4.61 -31.26
CA GLY A 602 15.90 4.57 -31.49
C GLY A 602 15.51 4.10 -32.88
N SER A 603 14.46 3.28 -32.94
CA SER A 603 13.95 2.78 -34.21
C SER A 603 12.42 2.75 -34.23
N SER A 604 11.81 3.39 -35.24
CA SER A 604 10.35 3.41 -35.40
C SER A 604 9.79 1.99 -35.59
N MET A 605 8.59 1.74 -35.06
CA MET A 605 7.97 0.41 -35.00
C MET A 605 7.16 0.06 -36.25
N ASN A 606 7.83 -0.03 -37.40
CA ASN A 606 7.21 -0.44 -38.66
C ASN A 606 8.06 -1.42 -39.45
N LEU A 607 7.39 -2.41 -40.06
CA LEU A 607 7.97 -3.25 -41.10
C LEU A 607 7.81 -2.62 -42.50
N THR A 608 6.68 -1.96 -42.77
CA THR A 608 6.24 -1.56 -44.13
C THR A 608 6.43 -0.08 -44.48
N GLY A 609 7.00 0.72 -43.58
CA GLY A 609 7.27 2.15 -43.83
C GLY A 609 6.07 3.12 -43.76
N ARG A 610 4.87 2.65 -43.38
CA ARG A 610 3.61 3.45 -43.36
C ARG A 610 3.30 4.22 -42.05
N GLY A 611 4.30 4.80 -41.38
CA GLY A 611 4.07 5.67 -40.20
C GLY A 611 3.88 4.96 -38.85
N THR A 612 4.35 5.58 -37.75
CA THR A 612 4.59 4.92 -36.45
C THR A 612 3.29 4.43 -35.80
N LYS A 613 3.33 3.28 -35.10
CA LYS A 613 2.19 2.79 -34.31
C LYS A 613 1.97 3.65 -33.08
N TYR A 614 0.74 4.07 -32.86
CA TYR A 614 0.33 4.96 -31.77
C TYR A 614 -0.41 4.23 -30.64
N LEU A 615 -0.60 2.91 -30.76
CA LEU A 615 -1.09 1.99 -29.75
C LEU A 615 -0.19 0.74 -29.74
N VAL A 616 0.14 0.22 -28.55
CA VAL A 616 1.00 -0.97 -28.43
C VAL A 616 0.32 -2.22 -29.01
N LYS A 617 -0.99 -2.36 -28.86
CA LYS A 617 -1.75 -3.49 -29.44
C LYS A 617 -1.66 -3.60 -30.97
N ASP A 618 -1.30 -2.51 -31.65
CA ASP A 618 -1.14 -2.46 -33.11
C ASP A 618 0.30 -2.79 -33.55
N VAL A 619 1.18 -3.05 -32.58
CA VAL A 619 2.55 -3.53 -32.80
C VAL A 619 2.51 -5.03 -33.07
N LYS A 620 3.31 -5.44 -34.04
CA LYS A 620 3.42 -6.84 -34.43
C LYS A 620 4.02 -7.70 -33.30
N LYS A 621 3.52 -8.93 -33.15
CA LYS A 621 3.87 -9.85 -32.06
C LYS A 621 5.37 -10.16 -32.02
N GLU A 622 6.02 -10.22 -33.18
CA GLU A 622 7.46 -10.48 -33.30
C GLU A 622 8.30 -9.38 -32.64
N ILE A 623 7.86 -8.13 -32.73
CA ILE A 623 8.54 -6.98 -32.09
C ILE A 623 8.23 -6.93 -30.60
N ILE A 624 6.99 -7.26 -30.21
CA ILE A 624 6.57 -7.39 -28.81
C ILE A 624 7.40 -8.48 -28.10
N ASN A 625 7.58 -9.63 -28.75
CA ASN A 625 8.32 -10.75 -28.18
C ASN A 625 9.83 -10.50 -28.08
N ALA A 626 10.37 -9.60 -28.89
CA ALA A 626 11.78 -9.21 -28.83
C ALA A 626 12.07 -8.12 -27.79
N ALA A 627 11.02 -7.52 -27.21
CA ALA A 627 11.16 -6.49 -26.19
C ALA A 627 11.20 -7.13 -24.79
N ASP A 628 12.24 -6.80 -24.03
CA ASP A 628 12.39 -7.22 -22.63
C ASP A 628 11.43 -6.42 -21.72
N ILE A 629 11.05 -5.22 -22.15
CA ILE A 629 10.08 -4.36 -21.47
C ILE A 629 9.20 -3.57 -22.44
N ILE A 630 7.94 -3.38 -22.07
CA ILE A 630 6.97 -2.60 -22.84
C ILE A 630 6.29 -1.60 -21.92
N ILE A 631 6.41 -0.33 -22.26
CA ILE A 631 5.81 0.79 -21.53
C ILE A 631 4.65 1.29 -22.40
N ASP A 632 3.43 0.94 -22.02
CA ASP A 632 2.20 1.27 -22.77
C ASP A 632 1.45 2.41 -22.07
N TYR A 633 1.43 3.58 -22.70
CA TYR A 633 0.67 4.78 -22.29
C TYR A 633 -0.61 4.92 -23.13
N SER A 634 -1.16 3.83 -23.67
CA SER A 634 -2.31 3.84 -24.56
C SER A 634 -2.06 4.71 -25.80
N ARG A 635 -3.03 5.53 -26.23
CA ARG A 635 -2.97 6.31 -27.48
C ARG A 635 -2.01 7.50 -27.36
N ARG A 636 -1.07 7.63 -28.31
CA ARG A 636 -0.09 8.74 -28.34
C ARG A 636 -0.66 10.05 -28.88
N VAL A 637 -0.08 11.17 -28.44
CA VAL A 637 -0.59 12.54 -28.57
C VAL A 637 -0.67 12.99 -30.04
N TYR A 638 0.43 12.94 -30.78
CA TYR A 638 0.47 13.37 -32.19
C TYR A 638 0.22 12.17 -33.11
N ASN A 639 -1.02 11.68 -33.14
CA ASN A 639 -1.44 10.52 -33.93
C ASN A 639 -2.23 10.88 -35.22
N THR A 640 -2.73 12.11 -35.32
CA THR A 640 -3.60 12.60 -36.41
C THR A 640 -3.23 14.03 -36.79
N PRO A 641 -3.25 14.40 -38.08
CA PRO A 641 -3.41 13.55 -39.26
C PRO A 641 -2.15 12.74 -39.64
N ARG A 642 -1.01 12.94 -38.95
CA ARG A 642 0.29 12.36 -39.30
C ARG A 642 0.96 11.64 -38.14
N THR A 643 1.53 10.47 -38.43
CA THR A 643 2.20 9.55 -37.46
C THR A 643 3.73 9.45 -37.68
N LEU A 644 4.29 10.36 -38.48
CA LEU A 644 5.72 10.46 -38.79
C LEU A 644 6.30 11.72 -38.19
N LEU A 645 7.58 11.71 -37.84
CA LEU A 645 8.30 12.90 -37.36
C LEU A 645 8.68 13.82 -38.52
N THR A 646 8.67 15.13 -38.29
CA THR A 646 9.26 16.09 -39.22
C THR A 646 10.79 15.95 -39.17
N ILE A 647 11.44 15.85 -40.33
CA ILE A 647 12.91 15.71 -40.43
C ILE A 647 13.47 16.90 -41.19
N TYR A 648 14.39 17.62 -40.57
CA TYR A 648 15.04 18.80 -41.15
C TYR A 648 16.56 18.66 -41.12
N ASN A 649 17.20 18.91 -42.26
CA ASN A 649 18.65 18.91 -42.41
C ASN A 649 19.18 20.33 -42.26
N PHE A 650 19.95 20.56 -41.19
CA PHE A 650 20.55 21.84 -40.85
C PHE A 650 21.95 22.03 -41.45
N GLN A 651 22.54 21.01 -42.09
CA GLN A 651 23.76 21.19 -42.88
C GLN A 651 23.47 21.96 -44.18
N ASN A 652 22.41 21.55 -44.89
CA ASN A 652 22.05 22.09 -46.21
C ASN A 652 20.73 22.88 -46.18
N ILE A 653 20.16 23.13 -44.98
CA ILE A 653 18.90 23.89 -44.77
C ILE A 653 17.76 23.32 -45.63
N GLN A 654 17.55 22.00 -45.52
CA GLN A 654 16.63 21.26 -46.37
C GLN A 654 15.62 20.44 -45.56
N LEU A 655 14.34 20.57 -45.90
CA LEU A 655 13.29 19.70 -45.39
C LEU A 655 13.39 18.32 -46.04
N LEU A 656 13.58 17.28 -45.22
CA LEU A 656 13.70 15.90 -45.69
C LEU A 656 12.40 15.11 -45.57
N GLN A 657 11.55 15.44 -44.58
CA GLN A 657 10.30 14.75 -44.36
C GLN A 657 9.28 15.65 -43.66
N VAL A 658 8.07 15.69 -44.22
CA VAL A 658 6.89 16.33 -43.61
C VAL A 658 6.25 15.36 -42.61
N GLY A 659 6.02 15.81 -41.37
CA GLY A 659 5.50 14.97 -40.30
C GLY A 659 4.56 15.70 -39.34
N ALA A 660 4.52 15.22 -38.09
CA ALA A 660 3.79 15.82 -37.00
C ALA A 660 4.26 17.27 -36.75
N CYS A 661 3.32 18.13 -36.37
CA CYS A 661 3.53 19.55 -36.07
C CYS A 661 4.15 20.37 -37.24
N TYR A 662 4.12 19.86 -38.47
CA TYR A 662 4.77 20.52 -39.62
C TYR A 662 4.25 21.94 -39.89
N ASN A 663 2.94 22.14 -39.80
CA ASN A 663 2.30 23.45 -39.93
C ASN A 663 2.85 24.46 -38.90
N VAL A 664 2.97 24.05 -37.63
CA VAL A 664 3.53 24.91 -36.57
C VAL A 664 5.01 25.21 -36.83
N ILE A 665 5.77 24.21 -37.28
CA ILE A 665 7.19 24.37 -37.65
C ILE A 665 7.34 25.35 -38.83
N GLN A 666 6.50 25.22 -39.86
CA GLN A 666 6.49 26.10 -41.02
C GLN A 666 6.19 27.55 -40.63
N ASP A 667 5.18 27.78 -39.81
CA ASP A 667 4.82 29.12 -39.33
C ASP A 667 5.93 29.72 -38.46
N ALA A 668 6.51 28.94 -37.55
CA ALA A 668 7.62 29.40 -36.71
C ALA A 668 8.85 29.79 -37.55
N PHE A 669 9.22 28.97 -38.55
CA PHE A 669 10.34 29.28 -39.43
C PHE A 669 10.10 30.53 -40.29
N LYS A 670 8.87 30.70 -40.80
CA LYS A 670 8.49 31.89 -41.56
C LYS A 670 8.52 33.14 -40.70
N GLN A 671 7.92 33.08 -39.51
CA GLN A 671 7.76 34.23 -38.61
C GLN A 671 9.08 34.67 -37.97
N PHE A 672 9.86 33.73 -37.42
CA PHE A 672 11.04 34.07 -36.61
C PHE A 672 12.34 34.07 -37.41
N TYR A 673 12.41 33.37 -38.54
CA TYR A 673 13.64 33.20 -39.32
C TYR A 673 13.53 33.58 -40.80
N GLY A 674 12.33 33.98 -41.27
CA GLY A 674 12.08 34.34 -42.67
C GLY A 674 12.21 33.18 -43.65
N ILE A 675 12.18 31.93 -43.17
CA ILE A 675 12.37 30.73 -43.99
C ILE A 675 11.00 30.22 -44.45
N LYS A 676 10.77 30.22 -45.77
CA LYS A 676 9.54 29.67 -46.36
C LYS A 676 9.73 28.19 -46.69
N LEU A 677 9.17 27.30 -45.86
CA LEU A 677 9.10 25.88 -46.17
C LEU A 677 8.00 25.59 -47.22
N PRO A 678 8.10 24.48 -47.98
CA PRO A 678 7.07 24.05 -48.94
C PRO A 678 5.67 23.98 -48.34
N ASP A 679 4.64 24.20 -49.16
CA ASP A 679 3.26 24.09 -48.67
C ASP A 679 2.95 22.65 -48.22
N ASP A 680 2.14 22.56 -47.17
CA ASP A 680 1.73 21.28 -46.60
C ASP A 680 0.90 20.48 -47.63
N PRO A 681 1.34 19.28 -48.07
CA PRO A 681 0.66 18.50 -49.09
C PRO A 681 -0.64 17.82 -48.64
N GLY A 682 -1.10 18.02 -47.40
CA GLY A 682 -2.33 17.40 -46.87
C GLY A 682 -2.14 15.94 -46.41
N ILE A 683 -3.27 15.23 -46.21
CA ILE A 683 -3.35 13.90 -45.53
C ILE A 683 -2.87 12.74 -46.43
N ASP A 684 -2.43 12.95 -47.67
CA ASP A 684 -2.14 11.83 -48.58
C ASP A 684 -0.83 11.09 -48.25
N ILE A 685 -0.97 9.99 -47.53
CA ILE A 685 0.07 9.01 -47.19
C ILE A 685 0.26 8.05 -48.38
N SER A 686 0.54 8.53 -49.60
CA SER A 686 0.79 7.61 -50.73
C SER A 686 1.60 8.18 -51.91
N GLY A 687 2.78 8.75 -51.66
CA GLY A 687 3.77 9.02 -52.72
C GLY A 687 5.05 8.20 -52.55
N PRO A 688 5.56 7.48 -53.58
CA PRO A 688 6.87 6.83 -53.48
C PRO A 688 7.96 7.89 -53.31
N ARG A 689 8.99 7.58 -52.52
CA ARG A 689 10.23 8.39 -52.44
C ARG A 689 10.70 8.68 -53.87
N ARG A 690 10.80 9.96 -54.26
CA ARG A 690 11.65 10.34 -55.39
C ARG A 690 13.04 9.77 -55.12
N LYS A 691 13.51 8.86 -55.99
CA LYS A 691 14.93 8.48 -56.03
C LYS A 691 15.70 9.76 -56.35
N SER A 692 16.54 10.23 -55.42
CA SER A 692 17.60 11.17 -55.77
C SER A 692 18.65 10.37 -56.51
N SER A 693 18.78 10.65 -57.81
CA SER A 693 20.02 10.50 -58.57
C SER A 693 21.15 11.26 -57.90
#